data_AF-A0A956XIT1-F1
#
_entry.id   AF-A0A956XIT1-F1
#
_cell.length_a   1.000
_cell.length_b   1.000
_cell.length_c   1.000
_cell.angle_alpha   90.00
_cell.angle_beta   90.00
_cell.angle_gamma   90.00
#
_symmetry.space_group_name_H-M   'P 1'
#
loop_
_entity.id
_entity.type
_entity.pdbx_description
1 polymer ?
#
loop_
_entity_poly.entity_id
_entity_poly.type
_entity_poly.pdbx_seq_one_letter_code
_entity_poly.pdbx_strand_id
1 'polypeptide(L)'
;MTQNQEQDMVENMAKKNDPMETKTLNISQPNLVYRLKHMLLGLLPAILLILGLVPVSTGTVQAQYDITIDDGDTYTLIDTINNLQSTTDCSTTVYITLASDGIYYFDSSVSPVVFFGPSAMEVTCPVVINGSNSVLIREGSAAPFSFFGVNARSANGSLEMYDLMMRGGEVDSVGGGAIFTFSGDVILENVYMLDNIVNSSSGAQTFGGAVYSYQGLLDFTDSVIANNRNESTTAADGGAIGLLSNNATPSVLSNVIMVNNEAPRLGGAIFSEGRFDIFSSIFINNVAPSTGAIYASGSFVTNVNDSCFEDNLTHAYYAASTVSHDITNNWWGDATGPGGDASGSGDSIHNVASLTYQPFTTTRPGICNYESAISSTVDTDADGLDDATEIVIYGCDPDNSDTNGNGTSDGDDPTDCQVTAPDADGDGLSDDIEASLGTDPNNPDSDYDNLTDGEEINGFLAGNGITYFSNPLEPYTDSDDLDDYDEVMGYTNSEGNHYYSDPSLEDTDFDQLWDDEERYNNTNPDSDDTDSDQVSDYDEVMGFYSYEMDTYFYSDPLQQNSDADGWDDYEEFTNGTNPEYEDTDGDSLNDDIEGNGITVGDGQTYYPSPLDEDTDDDGLWDDEEIAGYEYEPGNYYYPDPTQADADGDNLNDSVEYEYGTNPFSDDTDGDQLNDFVEIDGYEFEPGHYFTSDPTKLDTDEDTLDDYDEVTGYVNSEGNQYYSDPQQINSDSDSLDDSQERDNNTDPRNPDTDGDGLRDDDEVSHGSNPVIVDDPDYDSDGLDNADEYAEGTNPYIDDTDTDGLLDGAEVHGYEYKPGNFFTSDPTEIHSDNDGLTDYEEVIGYDNSLGDHYYSNPEQLNSDTDALDDSEERTYNTDPLNPDTDGDTISDSDEVANGTNPIVDENVDTDGDGLTDTEEAFYGTNPLLPDTDSDGLEDGEEIFGYDSNGTTYTTNPTDPDTDNDGLEDGEEALGFDINGTTYFTDPTVDDTDGDDLLDGDERDYGTNPHEQDSDSDGLNDGPEVHGYDSNGTTYTTNPTLDDTDSDGLTDGEEALGFDINGTTYFTNPTQPDTDRDDLLDGDGQTDGTDQRVEDGDRHSINNR
;
A
#
# COMPACT_ATOMS: atom_id res chain seq x y z
N MET A 1 79.12 -19.34 -11.41
CA MET A 1 79.67 -18.38 -10.43
C MET A 1 78.77 -17.17 -10.43
N THR A 2 78.51 -16.72 -9.21
CA THR A 2 77.66 -15.64 -8.72
C THR A 2 78.07 -14.24 -9.17
N GLN A 3 77.09 -13.33 -9.01
CA GLN A 3 77.16 -11.98 -8.43
C GLN A 3 78.26 -11.01 -8.87
N ASN A 4 77.79 -9.86 -9.37
CA ASN A 4 77.88 -8.52 -8.75
C ASN A 4 76.74 -7.73 -9.41
N GLN A 5 75.69 -7.18 -8.78
CA GLN A 5 75.45 -6.54 -7.48
C GLN A 5 76.25 -5.27 -7.18
N GLU A 6 75.45 -4.22 -6.90
CA GLU A 6 75.67 -2.96 -6.17
C GLU A 6 75.84 -1.63 -6.96
N GLN A 7 75.10 -0.62 -6.46
CA GLN A 7 75.14 0.84 -6.72
C GLN A 7 74.34 1.28 -7.96
N ASP A 8 73.19 1.94 -7.92
CA ASP A 8 72.52 2.83 -6.97
C ASP A 8 70.99 2.61 -7.20
N MET A 9 70.06 2.51 -6.25
CA MET A 9 69.68 3.50 -5.25
C MET A 9 68.86 2.81 -4.15
N VAL A 10 69.56 2.37 -3.11
CA VAL A 10 69.09 2.44 -1.72
C VAL A 10 69.44 3.86 -1.23
N GLU A 11 68.67 4.40 -0.29
CA GLU A 11 68.83 5.71 0.38
C GLU A 11 68.12 6.91 -0.26
N ASN A 12 66.78 6.89 -0.16
CA ASN A 12 66.07 8.02 0.43
C ASN A 12 65.14 7.50 1.54
N MET A 13 65.76 6.85 2.54
CA MET A 13 65.14 6.57 3.83
C MET A 13 64.85 7.87 4.60
N ALA A 14 63.72 7.87 5.33
CA ALA A 14 63.59 8.24 6.75
C ALA A 14 62.63 9.41 7.08
N LYS A 15 61.41 9.03 7.53
CA LYS A 15 60.81 9.30 8.87
C LYS A 15 59.35 8.72 8.87
N LYS A 16 59.02 7.50 9.33
CA LYS A 16 58.91 6.87 10.69
C LYS A 16 57.79 7.47 11.56
N ASN A 17 56.81 6.75 12.15
CA ASN A 17 56.71 5.37 12.75
C ASN A 17 55.24 4.84 12.70
N ASP A 18 54.95 3.59 12.24
CA ASP A 18 54.67 2.28 12.95
C ASP A 18 53.18 2.01 13.30
N PRO A 19 52.69 0.74 13.37
CA PRO A 19 53.19 -0.53 12.80
C PRO A 19 52.12 -1.30 11.96
N MET A 20 52.56 -2.07 10.96
CA MET A 20 51.71 -2.97 10.17
C MET A 20 51.99 -4.43 10.56
N GLU A 21 50.96 -5.14 11.01
CA GLU A 21 51.02 -6.52 11.43
C GLU A 21 51.11 -7.49 10.24
N THR A 22 51.84 -8.58 10.46
CA THR A 22 52.13 -9.68 9.54
C THR A 22 50.87 -10.42 9.05
N LYS A 23 50.67 -10.54 7.73
CA LYS A 23 49.77 -11.55 7.15
C LYS A 23 50.51 -12.43 6.12
N THR A 24 50.59 -13.69 6.50
CA THR A 24 50.80 -14.95 5.77
C THR A 24 50.62 -14.94 4.25
N LEU A 25 51.55 -15.59 3.54
CA LEU A 25 51.35 -16.06 2.16
C LEU A 25 50.15 -17.03 2.15
N ASN A 26 49.03 -16.58 1.59
CA ASN A 26 47.85 -17.41 1.35
C ASN A 26 47.95 -18.02 -0.06
N ILE A 27 47.89 -19.35 -0.14
CA ILE A 27 47.95 -20.10 -1.40
C ILE A 27 46.50 -20.31 -1.84
N SER A 28 46.01 -19.51 -2.78
CA SER A 28 44.70 -19.68 -3.40
C SER A 28 44.78 -19.39 -4.91
N GLN A 29 45.36 -20.33 -5.67
CA GLN A 29 45.12 -20.42 -7.12
C GLN A 29 45.04 -21.91 -7.51
N PRO A 30 43.86 -22.41 -7.94
CA PRO A 30 43.66 -23.83 -8.29
C PRO A 30 44.38 -24.25 -9.59
N ASN A 31 44.66 -23.30 -10.50
CA ASN A 31 45.23 -23.57 -11.83
C ASN A 31 46.68 -24.13 -11.83
N LEU A 32 47.49 -23.86 -10.80
CA LEU A 32 48.88 -24.34 -10.75
C LEU A 32 48.99 -25.81 -10.29
N VAL A 33 48.03 -26.30 -9.49
CA VAL A 33 48.05 -27.64 -8.91
C VAL A 33 47.57 -28.69 -9.92
N TYR A 34 46.61 -28.34 -10.78
CA TYR A 34 46.10 -29.24 -11.82
C TYR A 34 47.12 -29.43 -12.96
N ARG A 35 47.74 -28.33 -13.42
CA ARG A 35 48.86 -28.35 -14.38
C ARG A 35 50.09 -29.12 -13.86
N LEU A 36 50.41 -29.03 -12.56
CA LEU A 36 51.50 -29.84 -11.97
C LEU A 36 51.15 -31.33 -11.82
N LYS A 37 49.88 -31.69 -11.58
CA LYS A 37 49.48 -33.09 -11.35
C LYS A 37 49.49 -33.92 -12.65
N HIS A 38 49.06 -33.33 -13.76
CA HIS A 38 48.97 -34.02 -15.05
C HIS A 38 50.32 -34.08 -15.79
N MET A 39 51.12 -33.00 -15.76
CA MET A 39 52.50 -33.04 -16.29
C MET A 39 53.40 -34.06 -15.55
N LEU A 40 53.19 -34.27 -14.23
CA LEU A 40 54.01 -35.23 -13.46
C LEU A 40 53.65 -36.70 -13.72
N LEU A 41 52.41 -37.02 -14.12
CA LEU A 41 51.99 -38.42 -14.34
C LEU A 41 52.47 -38.97 -15.69
N GLY A 42 52.50 -38.17 -16.76
CA GLY A 42 52.96 -38.59 -18.09
C GLY A 42 54.48 -38.73 -18.22
N LEU A 43 55.26 -37.96 -17.46
CA LEU A 43 56.74 -37.99 -17.53
C LEU A 43 57.40 -39.02 -16.60
N LEU A 44 56.65 -39.62 -15.68
CA LEU A 44 57.20 -40.57 -14.70
C LEU A 44 57.90 -41.80 -15.32
N PRO A 45 57.42 -42.41 -16.43
CA PRO A 45 58.11 -43.53 -17.06
C PRO A 45 59.45 -43.12 -17.71
N ALA A 46 59.48 -41.94 -18.34
CA ALA A 46 60.67 -41.40 -19.02
C ALA A 46 61.74 -40.92 -18.03
N ILE A 47 61.31 -40.30 -16.92
CA ILE A 47 62.21 -39.80 -15.85
C ILE A 47 62.81 -40.96 -15.04
N LEU A 48 62.05 -42.03 -14.78
CA LEU A 48 62.59 -43.24 -14.13
C LEU A 48 63.60 -43.99 -15.00
N LEU A 49 63.49 -43.91 -16.33
CA LEU A 49 64.43 -44.51 -17.29
C LEU A 49 65.75 -43.71 -17.38
N ILE A 50 65.68 -42.39 -17.29
CA ILE A 50 66.85 -41.47 -17.33
C ILE A 50 67.62 -41.48 -15.99
N LEU A 51 66.95 -41.78 -14.87
CA LEU A 51 67.54 -41.77 -13.52
C LEU A 51 68.06 -43.12 -12.99
N GLY A 52 67.87 -44.22 -13.72
CA GLY A 52 68.56 -45.50 -13.47
C GLY A 52 68.18 -46.25 -12.18
N LEU A 53 66.92 -46.17 -11.72
CA LEU A 53 66.50 -46.70 -10.40
C LEU A 53 65.62 -47.98 -10.40
N VAL A 54 65.52 -48.74 -11.51
CA VAL A 54 64.88 -50.08 -11.50
C VAL A 54 65.79 -51.10 -12.22
N PRO A 55 65.97 -52.33 -11.69
CA PRO A 55 66.83 -53.34 -12.32
C PRO A 55 66.27 -53.79 -13.68
N VAL A 56 67.18 -53.90 -14.65
CA VAL A 56 66.96 -54.53 -15.96
C VAL A 56 66.50 -55.98 -15.76
N SER A 57 65.17 -56.19 -15.77
CA SER A 57 64.58 -57.48 -16.10
C SER A 57 64.48 -57.54 -17.62
N THR A 58 65.32 -58.37 -18.21
CA THR A 58 65.32 -58.73 -19.63
C THR A 58 63.93 -59.20 -20.06
N GLY A 59 63.22 -58.37 -20.82
CA GLY A 59 61.94 -58.71 -21.42
C GLY A 59 61.61 -57.71 -22.51
N THR A 60 62.10 -58.01 -23.72
CA THR A 60 61.63 -57.53 -25.03
C THR A 60 61.26 -56.05 -25.17
N VAL A 61 62.15 -55.29 -25.83
CA VAL A 61 61.82 -54.05 -26.55
C VAL A 61 60.57 -54.33 -27.41
N GLN A 62 59.45 -53.72 -27.06
CA GLN A 62 58.23 -53.74 -27.86
C GLN A 62 58.28 -52.47 -28.72
N ALA A 63 58.22 -52.66 -30.04
CA ALA A 63 58.49 -51.63 -31.03
C ALA A 63 57.46 -50.50 -30.95
N GLN A 64 57.95 -49.27 -30.82
CA GLN A 64 57.19 -48.03 -31.00
C GLN A 64 57.01 -47.83 -32.51
N TYR A 65 55.76 -47.78 -32.99
CA TYR A 65 55.44 -47.51 -34.37
C TYR A 65 54.98 -46.04 -34.46
N ASP A 66 55.91 -45.16 -34.81
CA ASP A 66 55.59 -43.79 -35.22
C ASP A 66 55.27 -43.82 -36.73
N ILE A 67 54.03 -43.51 -37.09
CA ILE A 67 53.52 -43.60 -38.47
C ILE A 67 53.21 -42.18 -38.96
N THR A 68 53.82 -41.77 -40.06
CA THR A 68 53.51 -40.50 -40.71
C THR A 68 52.58 -40.74 -41.89
N ILE A 69 51.52 -39.94 -41.99
CA ILE A 69 50.58 -39.98 -43.11
C ILE A 69 50.84 -38.73 -43.97
N ASP A 70 51.00 -38.93 -45.27
CA ASP A 70 51.17 -37.83 -46.22
C ASP A 70 49.85 -37.05 -46.40
N ASP A 71 49.92 -35.78 -46.79
CA ASP A 71 48.75 -34.93 -47.06
C ASP A 71 47.79 -35.58 -48.08
N GLY A 72 46.48 -35.50 -47.80
CA GLY A 72 45.41 -36.08 -48.61
C GLY A 72 45.33 -37.61 -48.65
N ASP A 73 46.22 -38.35 -47.97
CA ASP A 73 46.21 -39.83 -47.97
C ASP A 73 45.24 -40.43 -46.93
N THR A 74 43.95 -40.11 -47.09
CA THR A 74 42.86 -40.55 -46.20
C THR A 74 42.79 -42.07 -46.06
N TYR A 75 43.03 -42.83 -47.14
CA TYR A 75 42.93 -44.28 -47.09
C TYR A 75 44.06 -44.92 -46.28
N THR A 76 45.30 -44.40 -46.37
CA THR A 76 46.39 -44.91 -45.54
C THR A 76 46.14 -44.62 -44.06
N LEU A 77 45.54 -43.48 -43.73
CA LEU A 77 45.09 -43.18 -42.37
C LEU A 77 44.05 -44.20 -41.88
N ILE A 78 42.98 -44.41 -42.66
CA ILE A 78 41.91 -45.37 -42.34
C ILE A 78 42.47 -46.80 -42.19
N ASP A 79 43.26 -47.26 -43.16
CA ASP A 79 43.85 -48.60 -43.16
C ASP A 79 44.81 -48.76 -41.98
N THR A 80 45.58 -47.74 -41.63
CA THR A 80 46.50 -47.79 -40.50
C THR A 80 45.75 -48.07 -39.21
N ILE A 81 44.68 -47.32 -38.92
CA ILE A 81 43.92 -47.44 -37.68
C ILE A 81 43.10 -48.74 -37.66
N ASN A 82 42.36 -49.04 -38.73
CA ASN A 82 41.49 -50.23 -38.77
C ASN A 82 42.28 -51.55 -38.77
N ASN A 83 43.50 -51.61 -39.31
CA ASN A 83 44.28 -52.85 -39.29
C ASN A 83 44.94 -53.15 -37.93
N LEU A 84 44.99 -52.19 -37.00
CA LEU A 84 45.44 -52.41 -35.61
C LEU A 84 44.57 -53.47 -34.89
N GLN A 85 43.32 -53.63 -35.33
CA GLN A 85 42.37 -54.64 -34.84
C GLN A 85 42.85 -56.10 -35.00
N SER A 86 43.75 -56.37 -35.95
CA SER A 86 44.14 -57.73 -36.35
C SER A 86 45.28 -58.35 -35.53
N THR A 87 45.97 -57.55 -34.71
CA THR A 87 47.10 -57.99 -33.88
C THR A 87 46.67 -58.07 -32.41
N THR A 88 46.56 -59.28 -31.86
CA THR A 88 46.04 -59.59 -30.50
C THR A 88 46.85 -59.04 -29.31
N ASP A 89 47.64 -57.97 -29.46
CA ASP A 89 48.51 -57.41 -28.43
C ASP A 89 48.41 -55.87 -28.38
N CYS A 90 47.31 -55.33 -27.83
CA CYS A 90 47.13 -53.89 -27.57
C CYS A 90 47.86 -53.43 -26.29
N SER A 91 49.07 -53.95 -26.02
CA SER A 91 49.88 -53.52 -24.87
C SER A 91 50.78 -52.31 -25.14
N THR A 92 50.77 -51.79 -26.36
CA THR A 92 51.58 -50.65 -26.82
C THR A 92 50.71 -49.60 -27.52
N THR A 93 50.91 -48.33 -27.16
CA THR A 93 50.32 -47.16 -27.82
C THR A 93 50.90 -46.96 -29.22
N VAL A 94 50.04 -46.67 -30.19
CA VAL A 94 50.42 -46.33 -31.58
C VAL A 94 50.42 -44.82 -31.74
N TYR A 95 51.48 -44.26 -32.32
CA TYR A 95 51.61 -42.83 -32.55
C TYR A 95 51.50 -42.54 -34.04
N ILE A 96 50.57 -41.67 -34.42
CA ILE A 96 50.33 -41.24 -35.80
C ILE A 96 50.61 -39.74 -35.88
N THR A 97 51.28 -39.30 -36.93
CA THR A 97 51.51 -37.87 -37.23
C THR A 97 51.00 -37.59 -38.63
N LEU A 98 50.09 -36.65 -38.76
CA LEU A 98 49.60 -36.18 -40.06
C LEU A 98 50.58 -35.16 -40.66
N ALA A 99 50.41 -34.85 -41.94
CA ALA A 99 51.18 -33.78 -42.57
C ALA A 99 50.86 -32.43 -41.91
N SER A 100 51.82 -31.51 -41.87
CA SER A 100 51.54 -30.13 -41.43
C SER A 100 50.49 -29.50 -42.35
N ASP A 101 49.43 -28.96 -41.77
CA ASP A 101 48.36 -28.26 -42.48
C ASP A 101 47.70 -29.15 -43.57
N GLY A 102 47.66 -30.47 -43.33
CA GLY A 102 47.15 -31.45 -44.29
C GLY A 102 45.62 -31.52 -44.32
N ILE A 103 45.04 -31.73 -45.50
CA ILE A 103 43.58 -31.81 -45.69
C ILE A 103 43.19 -33.20 -46.16
N TYR A 104 42.35 -33.88 -45.37
CA TYR A 104 41.96 -35.27 -45.59
C TYR A 104 40.46 -35.38 -45.86
N TYR A 105 40.12 -35.53 -47.14
CA TYR A 105 38.74 -35.71 -47.58
C TYR A 105 38.28 -37.16 -47.46
N PHE A 106 37.12 -37.36 -46.85
CA PHE A 106 36.41 -38.63 -46.75
C PHE A 106 35.21 -38.60 -47.71
N ASP A 107 35.42 -39.14 -48.91
CA ASP A 107 34.45 -39.11 -50.01
C ASP A 107 33.50 -40.34 -50.02
N SER A 108 32.66 -40.41 -51.05
CA SER A 108 31.74 -41.54 -51.31
C SER A 108 32.36 -42.93 -51.44
N SER A 109 33.69 -43.06 -51.47
CA SER A 109 34.37 -44.36 -51.53
C SER A 109 34.66 -44.96 -50.15
N VAL A 110 34.60 -44.15 -49.09
CA VAL A 110 34.81 -44.60 -47.71
C VAL A 110 33.67 -45.54 -47.33
N SER A 111 34.03 -46.75 -46.90
CA SER A 111 33.07 -47.76 -46.43
C SER A 111 33.13 -47.85 -44.91
N PRO A 112 32.13 -47.32 -44.18
CA PRO A 112 32.18 -47.30 -42.73
C PRO A 112 32.12 -48.70 -42.12
N VAL A 113 32.84 -48.88 -41.03
CA VAL A 113 32.79 -50.08 -40.20
C VAL A 113 31.61 -49.95 -39.24
N VAL A 114 30.81 -51.01 -39.10
CA VAL A 114 29.62 -51.01 -38.24
C VAL A 114 29.82 -52.01 -37.11
N PHE A 115 29.97 -51.50 -35.89
CA PHE A 115 30.06 -52.31 -34.67
C PHE A 115 28.92 -52.00 -33.71
N PHE A 116 28.82 -50.74 -33.27
CA PHE A 116 27.65 -50.18 -32.57
C PHE A 116 27.04 -49.00 -33.33
N GLY A 117 27.87 -48.22 -34.02
CA GLY A 117 27.52 -47.17 -35.00
C GLY A 117 28.43 -47.25 -36.24
N PRO A 118 28.12 -46.51 -37.31
CA PRO A 118 28.98 -46.38 -38.48
C PRO A 118 30.15 -45.43 -38.20
N SER A 119 31.38 -45.91 -38.31
CA SER A 119 32.59 -45.08 -38.19
C SER A 119 33.59 -45.38 -39.29
N ALA A 120 34.30 -44.37 -39.79
CA ALA A 120 35.37 -44.56 -40.77
C ALA A 120 36.56 -45.33 -40.16
N MET A 121 36.91 -44.99 -38.91
CA MET A 121 38.08 -45.54 -38.21
C MET A 121 37.70 -46.08 -36.83
N GLU A 122 37.93 -47.36 -36.57
CA GLU A 122 37.68 -47.99 -35.26
C GLU A 122 38.97 -48.13 -34.43
N VAL A 123 38.99 -47.49 -33.28
CA VAL A 123 40.11 -47.47 -32.32
C VAL A 123 39.90 -48.52 -31.24
N THR A 124 40.57 -49.67 -31.38
CA THR A 124 40.49 -50.79 -30.43
C THR A 124 41.72 -50.94 -29.52
N CYS A 125 42.82 -50.25 -29.83
CA CYS A 125 44.04 -50.16 -29.01
C CYS A 125 44.30 -48.67 -28.69
N PRO A 126 45.16 -48.33 -27.71
CA PRO A 126 45.57 -46.94 -27.47
C PRO A 126 46.23 -46.31 -28.71
N VAL A 127 45.66 -45.20 -29.20
CA VAL A 127 46.14 -44.43 -30.36
C VAL A 127 46.33 -42.98 -29.96
N VAL A 128 47.47 -42.41 -30.36
CA VAL A 128 47.78 -40.98 -30.24
C VAL A 128 47.95 -40.42 -31.65
N ILE A 129 47.20 -39.37 -32.00
CA ILE A 129 47.29 -38.68 -33.29
C ILE A 129 47.78 -37.25 -33.04
N ASN A 130 48.92 -36.90 -33.61
CA ASN A 130 49.33 -35.51 -33.76
C ASN A 130 48.85 -35.03 -35.13
N GLY A 131 47.87 -34.11 -35.12
CA GLY A 131 47.24 -33.56 -36.30
C GLY A 131 48.11 -32.53 -37.02
N SER A 132 49.00 -31.82 -36.32
CA SER A 132 49.85 -30.78 -36.93
C SER A 132 49.04 -29.76 -37.75
N ASN A 133 47.93 -29.28 -37.17
CA ASN A 133 46.94 -28.38 -37.80
C ASN A 133 46.26 -28.96 -39.04
N SER A 134 46.10 -30.29 -39.12
CA SER A 134 45.37 -30.93 -40.22
C SER A 134 43.86 -30.83 -40.07
N VAL A 135 43.14 -31.02 -41.18
CA VAL A 135 41.67 -31.06 -41.24
C VAL A 135 41.20 -32.41 -41.76
N LEU A 136 40.21 -32.99 -41.07
CA LEU A 136 39.44 -34.14 -41.55
C LEU A 136 38.07 -33.64 -42.00
N ILE A 137 37.75 -33.82 -43.28
CA ILE A 137 36.50 -33.33 -43.88
C ILE A 137 35.71 -34.50 -44.44
N ARG A 138 34.45 -34.64 -44.02
CA ARG A 138 33.52 -35.53 -44.72
C ARG A 138 32.83 -34.75 -45.84
N GLU A 139 32.94 -35.26 -47.07
CA GLU A 139 32.17 -34.67 -48.16
C GLU A 139 30.68 -35.02 -48.02
N GLY A 140 29.77 -34.09 -48.30
CA GLY A 140 28.32 -34.36 -48.30
C GLY A 140 27.88 -35.45 -49.29
N SER A 141 28.75 -35.85 -50.22
CA SER A 141 28.53 -36.99 -51.13
C SER A 141 28.76 -38.37 -50.47
N ALA A 142 29.44 -38.40 -49.31
CA ALA A 142 29.79 -39.60 -48.59
C ALA A 142 28.62 -40.17 -47.77
N ALA A 143 28.66 -41.47 -47.48
CA ALA A 143 27.68 -42.06 -46.56
C ALA A 143 27.81 -41.43 -45.15
N PRO A 144 26.76 -41.38 -44.33
CA PRO A 144 26.86 -40.95 -42.93
C PRO A 144 27.78 -41.89 -42.12
N PHE A 145 28.81 -41.34 -41.48
CA PHE A 145 29.65 -41.98 -40.47
C PHE A 145 30.33 -40.96 -39.55
N SER A 146 30.71 -41.42 -38.34
CA SER A 146 31.71 -40.71 -37.50
C SER A 146 33.11 -40.90 -38.05
N PHE A 147 34.03 -39.95 -37.85
CA PHE A 147 35.44 -40.17 -38.17
C PHE A 147 36.03 -41.31 -37.31
N PHE A 148 35.76 -41.30 -36.00
CA PHE A 148 36.31 -42.26 -35.05
C PHE A 148 35.26 -43.00 -34.22
N GLY A 149 35.44 -44.31 -34.08
CA GLY A 149 34.71 -45.19 -33.15
C GLY A 149 35.67 -45.83 -32.14
N VAL A 150 35.63 -45.41 -30.87
CA VAL A 150 36.57 -45.85 -29.82
C VAL A 150 35.96 -46.96 -28.96
N ASN A 151 36.66 -48.08 -28.76
CA ASN A 151 36.12 -49.24 -28.04
C ASN A 151 37.12 -49.85 -27.06
N ALA A 152 36.79 -49.81 -25.77
CA ALA A 152 37.65 -50.38 -24.72
C ALA A 152 37.30 -51.81 -24.28
N ARG A 153 36.12 -52.37 -24.64
CA ARG A 153 35.68 -53.68 -24.11
C ARG A 153 36.52 -54.87 -24.56
N SER A 154 37.30 -54.72 -25.62
CA SER A 154 38.18 -55.78 -26.13
C SER A 154 39.64 -55.65 -25.69
N ALA A 155 40.15 -54.45 -25.37
CA ALA A 155 41.60 -54.21 -25.31
C ALA A 155 42.11 -52.85 -24.74
N ASN A 156 41.34 -52.09 -23.96
CA ASN A 156 41.71 -50.72 -23.51
C ASN A 156 41.93 -49.71 -24.66
N GLY A 157 41.04 -49.66 -25.65
CA GLY A 157 41.05 -48.59 -26.65
C GLY A 157 40.90 -47.21 -26.01
N SER A 158 41.85 -46.32 -26.28
CA SER A 158 41.84 -44.90 -25.93
C SER A 158 42.32 -44.10 -27.13
N LEU A 159 41.81 -42.88 -27.28
CA LEU A 159 42.17 -41.97 -28.36
C LEU A 159 42.66 -40.66 -27.78
N GLU A 160 43.88 -40.28 -28.11
CA GLU A 160 44.43 -38.95 -27.80
C GLU A 160 44.69 -38.21 -29.11
N MET A 161 44.22 -36.97 -29.23
CA MET A 161 44.44 -36.15 -30.42
C MET A 161 44.87 -34.73 -30.07
N TYR A 162 45.77 -34.19 -30.88
CA TYR A 162 46.38 -32.88 -30.70
C TYR A 162 46.38 -32.11 -32.02
N ASP A 163 46.07 -30.81 -32.00
CA ASP A 163 46.22 -29.88 -33.13
C ASP A 163 45.50 -30.36 -34.42
N LEU A 164 44.18 -30.55 -34.36
CA LEU A 164 43.40 -31.16 -35.46
C LEU A 164 42.00 -30.53 -35.57
N MET A 165 41.49 -30.37 -36.80
CA MET A 165 40.10 -30.02 -37.07
C MET A 165 39.32 -31.20 -37.66
N MET A 166 38.06 -31.37 -37.26
CA MET A 166 37.11 -32.34 -37.82
C MET A 166 35.82 -31.61 -38.22
N ARG A 167 35.48 -31.63 -39.52
CA ARG A 167 34.33 -30.91 -40.09
C ARG A 167 33.37 -31.83 -40.87
N GLY A 168 32.07 -31.62 -40.67
CA GLY A 168 31.02 -32.22 -41.51
C GLY A 168 30.71 -33.69 -41.22
N GLY A 169 31.15 -34.22 -40.08
CA GLY A 169 30.84 -35.57 -39.65
C GLY A 169 29.33 -35.76 -39.48
N GLU A 170 28.76 -36.85 -40.00
CA GLU A 170 27.31 -37.05 -40.02
C GLU A 170 26.96 -38.48 -39.64
N VAL A 171 25.99 -38.71 -38.75
CA VAL A 171 25.50 -40.06 -38.43
C VAL A 171 23.98 -40.12 -38.45
N ASP A 172 23.43 -41.15 -39.10
CA ASP A 172 21.98 -41.36 -39.26
C ASP A 172 21.39 -42.46 -38.32
N SER A 173 22.22 -42.97 -37.42
CA SER A 173 21.93 -44.05 -36.46
C SER A 173 22.70 -43.82 -35.15
N VAL A 174 23.05 -44.85 -34.37
CA VAL A 174 23.72 -44.67 -33.05
C VAL A 174 25.14 -44.13 -33.21
N GLY A 175 25.43 -42.92 -32.73
CA GLY A 175 26.79 -42.34 -32.75
C GLY A 175 26.79 -40.84 -32.42
N GLY A 176 27.98 -40.24 -32.40
CA GLY A 176 28.18 -38.78 -32.49
C GLY A 176 28.74 -38.45 -33.87
N GLY A 177 28.49 -37.25 -34.40
CA GLY A 177 28.83 -36.87 -35.78
C GLY A 177 30.34 -36.97 -36.07
N ALA A 178 31.20 -36.60 -35.12
CA ALA A 178 32.66 -36.71 -35.26
C ALA A 178 33.23 -37.96 -34.57
N ILE A 179 32.86 -38.19 -33.30
CA ILE A 179 33.42 -39.26 -32.46
C ILE A 179 32.30 -40.01 -31.74
N PHE A 180 32.40 -41.33 -31.75
CA PHE A 180 31.63 -42.21 -30.89
C PHE A 180 32.56 -43.06 -30.02
N THR A 181 32.35 -43.09 -28.70
CA THR A 181 33.10 -43.97 -27.80
C THR A 181 32.21 -44.88 -26.96
N PHE A 182 32.64 -46.14 -26.82
CA PHE A 182 32.03 -47.17 -25.99
C PHE A 182 33.05 -47.70 -24.97
N SER A 183 32.98 -47.14 -23.76
CA SER A 183 33.86 -47.39 -22.62
C SER A 183 35.33 -46.99 -22.82
N GLY A 184 35.68 -46.35 -23.94
CA GLY A 184 37.04 -45.87 -24.23
C GLY A 184 37.23 -44.41 -23.87
N ASP A 185 38.43 -44.06 -23.44
CA ASP A 185 38.76 -42.69 -23.03
C ASP A 185 39.20 -41.88 -24.26
N VAL A 186 38.73 -40.63 -24.33
CA VAL A 186 39.05 -39.68 -25.39
C VAL A 186 39.64 -38.42 -24.77
N ILE A 187 40.86 -38.07 -25.18
CA ILE A 187 41.60 -36.89 -24.70
C ILE A 187 41.91 -36.02 -25.91
N LEU A 188 41.45 -34.77 -25.89
CA LEU A 188 41.63 -33.83 -26.99
C LEU A 188 42.29 -32.54 -26.46
N GLU A 189 43.33 -32.08 -27.13
CA GLU A 189 44.01 -30.82 -26.82
C GLU A 189 44.17 -30.01 -28.11
N ASN A 190 43.67 -28.78 -28.12
CA ASN A 190 43.68 -27.93 -29.32
C ASN A 190 43.02 -28.59 -30.54
N VAL A 191 41.79 -29.09 -30.35
CA VAL A 191 41.01 -29.76 -31.40
C VAL A 191 39.74 -28.96 -31.71
N TYR A 192 39.44 -28.83 -33.00
CA TYR A 192 38.26 -28.14 -33.53
C TYR A 192 37.24 -29.17 -34.04
N MET A 193 36.00 -29.09 -33.59
CA MET A 193 34.90 -29.95 -34.04
C MET A 193 33.75 -29.08 -34.53
N LEU A 194 33.63 -28.96 -35.86
CA LEU A 194 32.77 -28.00 -36.53
C LEU A 194 31.74 -28.70 -37.42
N ASP A 195 30.51 -28.18 -37.48
CA ASP A 195 29.43 -28.62 -38.39
C ASP A 195 29.16 -30.14 -38.36
N ASN A 196 29.26 -30.78 -37.19
CA ASN A 196 28.96 -32.20 -37.07
C ASN A 196 27.49 -32.42 -36.72
N ILE A 197 26.84 -33.34 -37.43
CA ILE A 197 25.40 -33.54 -37.40
C ILE A 197 25.05 -34.98 -37.02
N VAL A 198 24.02 -35.14 -36.21
CA VAL A 198 23.37 -36.42 -36.01
C VAL A 198 21.92 -36.35 -36.46
N ASN A 199 21.60 -37.04 -37.55
CA ASN A 199 20.26 -37.07 -38.17
C ASN A 199 19.65 -38.48 -38.05
N SER A 200 19.32 -38.90 -36.83
CA SER A 200 18.72 -40.23 -36.59
C SER A 200 17.19 -40.16 -36.63
N SER A 201 16.62 -40.67 -37.73
CA SER A 201 15.18 -40.91 -37.93
C SER A 201 14.73 -42.32 -37.51
N SER A 202 15.66 -43.14 -37.00
CA SER A 202 15.48 -44.58 -36.83
C SER A 202 14.98 -45.02 -35.44
N GLY A 203 14.72 -44.07 -34.52
CA GLY A 203 14.35 -44.37 -33.13
C GLY A 203 15.49 -44.93 -32.28
N ALA A 204 16.73 -44.82 -32.78
CA ALA A 204 17.94 -45.22 -32.06
C ALA A 204 18.39 -44.10 -31.13
N GLN A 205 18.84 -44.44 -29.92
CA GLN A 205 19.31 -43.46 -28.93
C GLN A 205 20.65 -42.85 -29.39
N THR A 206 20.63 -41.57 -29.72
CA THR A 206 21.78 -40.78 -30.19
C THR A 206 22.02 -39.58 -29.29
N PHE A 207 23.27 -39.27 -28.97
CA PHE A 207 23.59 -38.18 -28.06
C PHE A 207 24.80 -37.42 -28.60
N GLY A 208 24.83 -36.09 -28.54
CA GLY A 208 25.97 -35.29 -29.00
C GLY A 208 26.07 -35.19 -30.52
N GLY A 209 25.87 -33.99 -31.08
CA GLY A 209 26.10 -33.72 -32.51
C GLY A 209 27.55 -33.93 -32.94
N ALA A 210 28.52 -33.62 -32.06
CA ALA A 210 29.94 -33.89 -32.30
C ALA A 210 30.39 -35.21 -31.65
N VAL A 211 30.17 -35.37 -30.34
CA VAL A 211 30.75 -36.47 -29.56
C VAL A 211 29.68 -37.21 -28.77
N TYR A 212 29.60 -38.52 -28.97
CA TYR A 212 28.83 -39.42 -28.12
C TYR A 212 29.76 -40.32 -27.29
N SER A 213 29.68 -40.25 -25.97
CA SER A 213 30.38 -41.14 -25.05
C SER A 213 29.45 -42.00 -24.21
N TYR A 214 29.58 -43.31 -24.33
CA TYR A 214 28.94 -44.30 -23.46
C TYR A 214 29.97 -44.97 -22.54
N GLN A 215 29.97 -44.60 -21.26
CA GLN A 215 30.87 -45.09 -20.19
C GLN A 215 32.36 -44.77 -20.37
N GLY A 216 32.75 -43.96 -21.35
CA GLY A 216 34.13 -43.48 -21.56
C GLY A 216 34.39 -42.14 -20.89
N LEU A 217 35.64 -41.86 -20.52
CA LEU A 217 36.06 -40.54 -20.04
C LEU A 217 36.28 -39.58 -21.23
N LEU A 218 35.86 -38.32 -21.08
CA LEU A 218 36.18 -37.25 -22.02
C LEU A 218 37.03 -36.20 -21.29
N ASP A 219 38.17 -35.81 -21.87
CA ASP A 219 39.04 -34.76 -21.35
C ASP A 219 39.44 -33.82 -22.48
N PHE A 220 38.85 -32.63 -22.52
CA PHE A 220 39.09 -31.64 -23.57
C PHE A 220 39.77 -30.40 -22.99
N THR A 221 40.86 -29.98 -23.63
CA THR A 221 41.60 -28.78 -23.25
C THR A 221 41.84 -27.89 -24.48
N ASP A 222 41.71 -26.58 -24.32
CA ASP A 222 42.02 -25.57 -25.36
C ASP A 222 41.32 -25.85 -26.70
N SER A 223 40.09 -26.35 -26.69
CA SER A 223 39.39 -26.89 -27.88
C SER A 223 38.14 -26.09 -28.23
N VAL A 224 37.73 -26.12 -29.50
CA VAL A 224 36.54 -25.41 -30.01
C VAL A 224 35.53 -26.40 -30.59
N ILE A 225 34.27 -26.28 -30.19
CA ILE A 225 33.19 -27.17 -30.60
C ILE A 225 31.99 -26.31 -31.00
N ALA A 226 31.79 -26.11 -32.30
CA ALA A 226 30.81 -25.15 -32.78
C ALA A 226 29.96 -25.64 -33.95
N ASN A 227 28.76 -25.06 -34.08
CA ASN A 227 27.76 -25.39 -35.11
C ASN A 227 27.39 -26.88 -35.19
N ASN A 228 27.52 -27.63 -34.09
CA ASN A 228 27.16 -29.04 -34.07
C ASN A 228 25.68 -29.21 -33.75
N ARG A 229 25.01 -30.09 -34.48
CA ARG A 229 23.56 -30.30 -34.34
C ARG A 229 23.20 -31.74 -34.04
N ASN A 230 22.35 -31.94 -33.05
CA ASN A 230 21.59 -33.17 -32.90
C ASN A 230 20.16 -32.94 -33.40
N GLU A 231 19.79 -33.56 -34.51
CA GLU A 231 18.46 -33.44 -35.11
C GLU A 231 17.56 -34.64 -34.74
N SER A 232 18.00 -35.54 -33.84
CA SER A 232 17.21 -36.72 -33.48
C SER A 232 16.06 -36.37 -32.53
N THR A 233 14.85 -36.71 -32.95
CA THR A 233 13.63 -36.50 -32.16
C THR A 233 13.39 -37.55 -31.07
N THR A 234 14.30 -38.53 -30.90
CA THR A 234 14.05 -39.75 -30.11
C THR A 234 15.02 -40.00 -28.96
N ALA A 235 15.97 -39.10 -28.70
CA ALA A 235 17.01 -39.32 -27.70
C ALA A 235 16.95 -38.30 -26.54
N ALA A 236 17.93 -38.34 -25.63
CA ALA A 236 18.07 -37.36 -24.55
C ALA A 236 19.35 -36.59 -24.86
N ASP A 237 19.23 -35.30 -25.16
CA ASP A 237 20.07 -34.71 -26.22
C ASP A 237 21.14 -33.79 -25.68
N GLY A 238 22.32 -33.82 -26.30
CA GLY A 238 23.35 -32.79 -26.24
C GLY A 238 23.66 -32.34 -27.66
N GLY A 239 23.69 -31.05 -27.99
CA GLY A 239 23.89 -30.59 -29.37
C GLY A 239 25.33 -30.73 -29.83
N ALA A 240 26.30 -30.57 -28.92
CA ALA A 240 27.70 -30.93 -29.14
C ALA A 240 28.10 -32.26 -28.50
N ILE A 241 27.93 -32.41 -27.18
CA ILE A 241 28.44 -33.57 -26.41
C ILE A 241 27.29 -34.31 -25.73
N GLY A 242 27.26 -35.62 -25.90
CA GLY A 242 26.42 -36.54 -25.14
C GLY A 242 27.24 -37.50 -24.29
N LEU A 243 27.11 -37.44 -22.96
CA LEU A 243 27.79 -38.34 -22.02
C LEU A 243 26.81 -39.21 -21.23
N LEU A 244 26.85 -40.51 -21.50
CA LEU A 244 26.17 -41.53 -20.69
C LEU A 244 27.19 -42.32 -19.88
N SER A 245 27.49 -41.88 -18.67
CA SER A 245 28.50 -42.53 -17.83
C SER A 245 28.04 -42.67 -16.39
N ASN A 246 28.36 -43.81 -15.77
CA ASN A 246 28.19 -44.04 -14.34
C ASN A 246 29.54 -44.12 -13.61
N ASN A 247 30.61 -43.63 -14.23
CA ASN A 247 31.95 -43.62 -13.65
C ASN A 247 32.04 -42.61 -12.50
N ALA A 248 32.79 -42.96 -11.45
CA ALA A 248 33.05 -42.05 -10.33
C ALA A 248 34.04 -40.92 -10.67
N THR A 249 34.86 -41.14 -11.71
CA THR A 249 35.81 -40.14 -12.22
C THR A 249 35.07 -39.18 -13.17
N PRO A 250 35.18 -37.86 -12.97
CA PRO A 250 34.55 -36.87 -13.84
C PRO A 250 35.28 -36.76 -15.17
N SER A 251 34.52 -36.60 -16.25
CA SER A 251 35.04 -36.01 -17.51
C SER A 251 35.40 -34.54 -17.26
N VAL A 252 36.33 -33.98 -18.04
CA VAL A 252 36.89 -32.64 -17.80
C VAL A 252 36.84 -31.79 -19.07
N LEU A 253 36.41 -30.54 -18.93
CA LEU A 253 36.54 -29.50 -19.94
C LEU A 253 37.32 -28.34 -19.35
N SER A 254 38.40 -27.92 -20.01
CA SER A 254 39.25 -26.82 -19.54
C SER A 254 39.57 -25.88 -20.69
N ASN A 255 39.18 -24.61 -20.61
CA ASN A 255 39.39 -23.63 -21.68
C ASN A 255 38.81 -24.11 -23.03
N VAL A 256 37.56 -24.57 -22.98
CA VAL A 256 36.84 -25.06 -24.17
C VAL A 256 35.79 -24.03 -24.58
N ILE A 257 35.69 -23.75 -25.87
CA ILE A 257 34.71 -22.83 -26.44
C ILE A 257 33.62 -23.64 -27.14
N MET A 258 32.37 -23.44 -26.75
CA MET A 258 31.20 -24.10 -27.34
C MET A 258 30.21 -23.07 -27.86
N VAL A 259 30.04 -22.99 -29.17
CA VAL A 259 29.27 -21.90 -29.81
C VAL A 259 28.25 -22.46 -30.80
N ASN A 260 27.03 -21.92 -30.83
CA ASN A 260 26.00 -22.24 -31.85
C ASN A 260 25.66 -23.74 -31.94
N ASN A 261 25.77 -24.50 -30.86
CA ASN A 261 25.40 -25.92 -30.89
C ASN A 261 23.91 -26.09 -30.59
N GLU A 262 23.25 -26.98 -31.32
CA GLU A 262 21.79 -27.10 -31.28
C GLU A 262 21.35 -28.52 -30.94
N ALA A 263 20.36 -28.62 -30.05
CA ALA A 263 19.68 -29.86 -29.74
C ALA A 263 18.16 -29.68 -29.73
N PRO A 264 17.39 -30.74 -30.03
CA PRO A 264 15.97 -30.62 -30.24
C PRO A 264 15.18 -30.66 -28.93
N ARG A 265 15.83 -30.92 -27.78
CA ARG A 265 15.15 -31.07 -26.47
C ARG A 265 16.00 -30.61 -25.28
N LEU A 266 17.13 -31.28 -25.02
CA LEU A 266 17.96 -31.04 -23.84
C LEU A 266 19.34 -30.54 -24.28
N GLY A 267 20.05 -29.81 -23.41
CA GLY A 267 21.42 -29.30 -23.55
C GLY A 267 21.90 -28.97 -24.96
N GLY A 268 21.72 -27.73 -25.43
CA GLY A 268 22.24 -27.30 -26.74
C GLY A 268 23.75 -27.52 -26.91
N ALA A 269 24.55 -27.36 -25.85
CA ALA A 269 25.95 -27.75 -25.87
C ALA A 269 26.16 -29.18 -25.32
N ILE A 270 25.79 -29.43 -24.06
CA ILE A 270 26.15 -30.66 -23.35
C ILE A 270 24.92 -31.32 -22.75
N PHE A 271 24.83 -32.63 -22.93
CA PHE A 271 24.00 -33.51 -22.12
C PHE A 271 24.81 -34.57 -21.42
N SER A 272 24.55 -34.74 -20.13
CA SER A 272 25.27 -35.68 -19.30
C SER A 272 24.38 -36.40 -18.30
N GLU A 273 24.42 -37.73 -18.32
CA GLU A 273 24.01 -38.58 -17.19
C GLU A 273 25.20 -38.93 -16.26
N GLY A 274 26.42 -38.56 -16.67
CA GLY A 274 27.66 -38.73 -15.91
C GLY A 274 28.19 -37.43 -15.32
N ARG A 275 29.36 -37.49 -14.67
CA ARG A 275 29.97 -36.33 -14.01
C ARG A 275 30.89 -35.57 -14.97
N PHE A 276 30.75 -34.23 -15.00
CA PHE A 276 31.68 -33.31 -15.67
C PHE A 276 32.27 -32.31 -14.66
N ASP A 277 33.53 -31.91 -14.89
CA ASP A 277 34.14 -30.74 -14.27
C ASP A 277 34.54 -29.76 -15.39
N ILE A 278 34.06 -28.53 -15.33
CA ILE A 278 34.22 -27.51 -16.36
C ILE A 278 34.98 -26.32 -15.76
N PHE A 279 36.04 -25.88 -16.44
CA PHE A 279 36.93 -24.82 -15.96
C PHE A 279 37.27 -23.84 -17.09
N SER A 280 37.11 -22.54 -16.84
CA SER A 280 37.58 -21.50 -17.78
C SER A 280 37.03 -21.63 -19.20
N SER A 281 35.84 -22.20 -19.36
CA SER A 281 35.23 -22.49 -20.66
C SER A 281 34.20 -21.42 -21.05
N ILE A 282 33.88 -21.32 -22.34
CA ILE A 282 32.95 -20.33 -22.89
C ILE A 282 31.82 -21.05 -23.61
N PHE A 283 30.56 -20.68 -23.36
CA PHE A 283 29.35 -21.25 -23.96
C PHE A 283 28.49 -20.12 -24.54
N ILE A 284 28.35 -20.06 -25.86
CA ILE A 284 27.65 -18.95 -26.52
C ILE A 284 26.60 -19.46 -27.51
N ASN A 285 25.40 -18.88 -27.49
CA ASN A 285 24.36 -19.14 -28.49
C ASN A 285 24.04 -20.63 -28.70
N ASN A 286 24.15 -21.45 -27.64
CA ASN A 286 23.78 -22.86 -27.71
C ASN A 286 22.27 -23.00 -27.47
N VAL A 287 21.58 -23.74 -28.33
CA VAL A 287 20.12 -23.74 -28.37
C VAL A 287 19.56 -25.13 -28.06
N ALA A 288 18.67 -25.21 -27.07
CA ALA A 288 17.77 -26.35 -26.92
C ALA A 288 16.51 -26.02 -26.12
N PRO A 289 15.32 -26.55 -26.49
CA PRO A 289 14.04 -26.21 -25.88
C PRO A 289 13.93 -26.27 -24.36
N SER A 290 14.66 -27.15 -23.67
CA SER A 290 14.57 -27.26 -22.20
C SER A 290 15.78 -26.73 -21.45
N THR A 291 16.95 -26.61 -22.09
CA THR A 291 18.17 -26.04 -21.48
C THR A 291 19.16 -25.64 -22.58
N GLY A 292 19.39 -24.34 -22.78
CA GLY A 292 20.26 -23.86 -23.84
C GLY A 292 21.68 -24.42 -23.80
N ALA A 293 22.41 -24.25 -22.69
CA ALA A 293 23.81 -24.67 -22.62
C ALA A 293 23.99 -26.13 -22.16
N ILE A 294 23.64 -26.45 -20.90
CA ILE A 294 24.02 -27.72 -20.26
C ILE A 294 22.83 -28.39 -19.57
N TYR A 295 22.64 -29.67 -19.87
CA TYR A 295 21.72 -30.55 -19.14
C TYR A 295 22.47 -31.67 -18.42
N ALA A 296 22.35 -31.75 -17.10
CA ALA A 296 22.91 -32.83 -16.29
C ALA A 296 21.83 -33.57 -15.48
N SER A 297 21.59 -34.86 -15.78
CA SER A 297 20.63 -35.68 -15.03
C SER A 297 21.30 -36.72 -14.12
N GLY A 298 21.12 -36.58 -12.80
CA GLY A 298 21.54 -37.57 -11.80
C GLY A 298 22.07 -36.96 -10.50
N SER A 299 22.23 -37.76 -9.44
CA SER A 299 22.76 -37.34 -8.13
C SER A 299 24.30 -37.18 -8.09
N PHE A 300 24.91 -36.79 -9.22
CA PHE A 300 26.36 -36.70 -9.38
C PHE A 300 26.73 -35.23 -9.62
N VAL A 301 27.40 -34.62 -8.64
CA VAL A 301 27.70 -33.19 -8.63
C VAL A 301 28.71 -32.82 -9.73
N THR A 302 28.28 -31.95 -10.65
CA THR A 302 29.10 -31.26 -11.68
C THR A 302 29.71 -29.99 -11.09
N ASN A 303 30.98 -29.71 -11.37
CA ASN A 303 31.60 -28.42 -10.99
C ASN A 303 31.79 -27.54 -12.22
N VAL A 304 31.39 -26.28 -12.15
CA VAL A 304 31.64 -25.26 -13.17
C VAL A 304 32.36 -24.10 -12.50
N ASN A 305 33.54 -23.70 -12.98
CA ASN A 305 34.33 -22.62 -12.39
C ASN A 305 34.99 -21.74 -13.46
N ASP A 306 35.07 -20.43 -13.21
CA ASP A 306 35.74 -19.44 -14.07
C ASP A 306 35.25 -19.45 -15.54
N SER A 307 34.03 -19.95 -15.81
CA SER A 307 33.47 -20.12 -17.16
C SER A 307 32.46 -19.03 -17.51
N CYS A 308 32.32 -18.72 -18.80
CA CYS A 308 31.41 -17.72 -19.37
C CYS A 308 30.25 -18.41 -20.09
N PHE A 309 29.03 -17.91 -19.92
CA PHE A 309 27.81 -18.30 -20.62
C PHE A 309 27.17 -17.01 -21.15
N GLU A 310 26.78 -16.99 -22.42
CA GLU A 310 26.15 -15.84 -23.10
C GLU A 310 25.16 -16.37 -24.16
N ASP A 311 23.95 -15.81 -24.25
CA ASP A 311 22.95 -16.08 -25.30
C ASP A 311 22.52 -17.55 -25.53
N ASN A 312 22.64 -18.48 -24.57
CA ASN A 312 22.25 -19.89 -24.78
C ASN A 312 20.72 -20.13 -24.72
N LEU A 313 20.04 -20.02 -25.85
CA LEU A 313 18.57 -19.96 -25.91
C LEU A 313 17.80 -21.26 -25.61
N THR A 314 16.62 -21.12 -24.99
CA THR A 314 15.59 -22.17 -24.90
C THR A 314 14.42 -21.88 -25.84
N HIS A 315 14.12 -22.79 -26.77
CA HIS A 315 12.98 -22.66 -27.70
C HIS A 315 11.63 -22.90 -27.00
N ALA A 316 10.77 -21.88 -26.91
CA ALA A 316 9.41 -21.90 -26.34
C ALA A 316 8.35 -22.72 -27.13
N TYR A 317 8.75 -23.56 -28.09
CA TYR A 317 7.86 -24.04 -29.16
C TYR A 317 6.99 -25.30 -28.86
N TYR A 318 6.69 -25.62 -27.59
CA TYR A 318 5.71 -26.67 -27.25
C TYR A 318 4.72 -26.23 -26.14
N ALA A 319 4.03 -25.13 -26.38
CA ALA A 319 2.80 -24.76 -25.69
C ALA A 319 1.64 -25.72 -26.03
N ALA A 320 1.69 -26.98 -25.57
CA ALA A 320 0.54 -27.89 -25.51
C ALA A 320 0.80 -29.12 -24.62
N SER A 321 1.23 -28.92 -23.38
CA SER A 321 1.17 -29.98 -22.36
C SER A 321 0.95 -29.34 -20.98
N THR A 322 -0.25 -29.55 -20.44
CA THR A 322 -0.76 -29.07 -19.15
C THR A 322 -0.04 -29.69 -17.93
N VAL A 323 1.29 -29.67 -17.92
CA VAL A 323 2.07 -29.98 -16.72
C VAL A 323 3.13 -28.91 -16.58
N SER A 324 2.75 -27.83 -15.89
CA SER A 324 3.67 -26.92 -15.22
C SER A 324 4.73 -27.78 -14.52
N HIS A 325 5.94 -27.75 -15.08
CA HIS A 325 7.15 -28.08 -14.35
C HIS A 325 7.83 -26.75 -14.16
N ASP A 326 7.54 -26.17 -13.01
CA ASP A 326 8.33 -25.19 -12.30
C ASP A 326 9.84 -25.44 -12.53
N ILE A 327 10.47 -24.52 -13.27
CA ILE A 327 11.93 -24.47 -13.53
C ILE A 327 12.58 -23.27 -12.84
N THR A 328 11.99 -22.76 -11.75
CA THR A 328 12.44 -21.60 -10.93
C THR A 328 13.78 -21.79 -10.17
N ASN A 329 14.71 -22.60 -10.68
CA ASN A 329 16.02 -22.75 -10.06
C ASN A 329 17.10 -22.81 -11.13
N ASN A 330 17.47 -21.66 -11.68
CA ASN A 330 18.78 -21.49 -12.28
C ASN A 330 19.42 -20.19 -11.78
N TRP A 331 20.67 -20.31 -11.36
CA TRP A 331 21.23 -19.57 -10.24
C TRP A 331 22.22 -18.53 -10.78
N TRP A 332 21.96 -17.24 -10.52
CA TRP A 332 22.95 -16.17 -10.60
C TRP A 332 23.20 -15.72 -9.15
N GLY A 333 24.47 -15.53 -8.78
CA GLY A 333 24.88 -15.60 -7.38
C GLY A 333 24.55 -14.36 -6.55
N ASP A 334 23.68 -14.53 -5.56
CA ASP A 334 23.75 -13.83 -4.27
C ASP A 334 23.56 -14.82 -3.09
N ALA A 335 24.12 -14.48 -1.92
CA ALA A 335 24.08 -15.25 -0.67
C ALA A 335 22.73 -15.12 0.08
N THR A 336 21.82 -14.30 -0.44
CA THR A 336 20.44 -14.12 -0.02
C THR A 336 19.53 -14.30 -1.24
N GLY A 337 18.31 -14.78 -1.07
CA GLY A 337 17.34 -14.85 -2.17
C GLY A 337 15.93 -14.99 -1.59
N PRO A 338 14.86 -15.13 -2.39
CA PRO A 338 14.67 -14.83 -3.82
C PRO A 338 13.64 -13.67 -4.05
N GLY A 339 13.76 -12.96 -5.18
CA GLY A 339 12.77 -12.03 -5.74
C GLY A 339 13.18 -11.66 -7.18
N GLY A 340 12.23 -11.49 -8.09
CA GLY A 340 12.45 -10.96 -9.46
C GLY A 340 12.79 -12.00 -10.52
N ASP A 341 11.99 -12.08 -11.58
CA ASP A 341 11.99 -13.14 -12.58
C ASP A 341 12.97 -12.87 -13.74
N ALA A 342 13.81 -13.86 -14.03
CA ALA A 342 14.68 -13.86 -15.20
C ALA A 342 13.87 -14.06 -16.48
N SER A 343 13.41 -12.98 -17.08
CA SER A 343 13.44 -12.89 -18.54
C SER A 343 14.81 -12.30 -18.96
N GLY A 344 15.28 -12.56 -20.17
CA GLY A 344 16.54 -11.96 -20.63
C GLY A 344 17.86 -12.59 -20.11
N SER A 345 18.04 -13.91 -20.22
CA SER A 345 19.29 -14.49 -20.76
C SER A 345 19.27 -16.01 -20.60
N GLY A 346 19.24 -16.69 -21.73
CA GLY A 346 19.34 -18.13 -21.80
C GLY A 346 20.71 -18.61 -21.31
N ASP A 347 20.94 -18.77 -20.01
CA ASP A 347 22.18 -19.39 -19.50
C ASP A 347 21.87 -20.68 -18.73
N SER A 348 21.01 -21.50 -19.33
CA SER A 348 20.39 -22.65 -18.67
C SER A 348 21.38 -23.79 -18.39
N ILE A 349 21.76 -23.96 -17.11
CA ILE A 349 22.42 -25.16 -16.57
C ILE A 349 21.43 -25.91 -15.68
N HIS A 350 20.75 -26.93 -16.20
CA HIS A 350 19.85 -27.73 -15.36
C HIS A 350 20.59 -28.85 -14.63
N ASN A 351 20.51 -28.87 -13.29
CA ASN A 351 21.08 -29.92 -12.45
C ASN A 351 20.07 -30.43 -11.40
N VAL A 352 19.85 -31.75 -11.37
CA VAL A 352 18.91 -32.42 -10.44
C VAL A 352 19.49 -32.66 -9.03
N ALA A 353 20.73 -32.24 -8.75
CA ALA A 353 21.35 -32.31 -7.41
C ALA A 353 22.40 -31.22 -7.14
N SER A 354 22.06 -30.31 -6.23
CA SER A 354 22.90 -29.34 -5.47
C SER A 354 24.31 -29.07 -6.03
N LEU A 355 24.48 -27.95 -6.74
CA LEU A 355 25.80 -27.39 -7.00
C LEU A 355 26.44 -26.92 -5.68
N THR A 356 27.68 -27.32 -5.42
CA THR A 356 28.51 -26.66 -4.40
C THR A 356 29.06 -25.36 -4.97
N TYR A 357 28.37 -24.25 -4.71
CA TYR A 357 28.76 -22.92 -5.17
C TYR A 357 29.99 -22.40 -4.38
N GLN A 358 31.02 -21.96 -5.10
CA GLN A 358 31.87 -20.85 -4.67
C GLN A 358 31.31 -19.60 -5.38
N PRO A 359 31.26 -18.43 -4.74
CA PRO A 359 30.73 -17.23 -5.36
C PRO A 359 31.50 -16.95 -6.64
N PHE A 360 30.75 -16.71 -7.72
CA PHE A 360 31.26 -16.21 -8.97
C PHE A 360 31.98 -14.90 -8.64
N THR A 361 33.30 -14.83 -8.87
CA THR A 361 33.96 -13.53 -8.90
C THR A 361 33.66 -12.91 -10.25
N THR A 362 32.44 -12.41 -10.43
CA THR A 362 32.02 -11.68 -11.61
C THR A 362 31.95 -10.21 -11.23
N THR A 363 33.02 -9.49 -11.54
CA THR A 363 32.83 -8.12 -12.03
C THR A 363 31.84 -8.19 -13.20
N ARG A 364 30.83 -7.31 -13.23
CA ARG A 364 29.88 -7.10 -14.35
C ARG A 364 30.52 -7.54 -15.69
N PRO A 365 29.98 -8.54 -16.41
CA PRO A 365 30.70 -9.12 -17.55
C PRO A 365 30.89 -8.05 -18.62
N GLY A 366 32.15 -7.79 -18.99
CA GLY A 366 32.39 -7.45 -20.38
C GLY A 366 32.14 -8.70 -21.20
N ILE A 367 31.50 -8.55 -22.37
CA ILE A 367 31.40 -9.48 -23.52
C ILE A 367 32.29 -10.73 -23.35
N CYS A 368 31.75 -11.95 -23.42
CA CYS A 368 32.59 -13.15 -23.41
C CYS A 368 33.56 -13.02 -24.60
N ASN A 369 34.81 -12.63 -24.35
CA ASN A 369 35.73 -12.32 -25.44
C ASN A 369 36.28 -13.63 -26.03
N TYR A 370 35.49 -14.25 -26.91
CA TYR A 370 35.83 -15.49 -27.58
C TYR A 370 36.49 -15.26 -28.94
N GLU A 371 36.24 -14.11 -29.58
CA GLU A 371 36.82 -13.76 -30.89
C GLU A 371 38.36 -13.81 -30.88
N SER A 372 38.98 -13.45 -29.76
CA SER A 372 40.43 -13.50 -29.60
C SER A 372 40.97 -14.91 -29.27
N ALA A 373 40.09 -15.86 -28.94
CA ALA A 373 40.41 -17.21 -28.51
C ALA A 373 40.05 -18.28 -29.58
N ILE A 374 39.14 -17.97 -30.52
CA ILE A 374 38.94 -18.73 -31.75
C ILE A 374 39.99 -18.29 -32.76
N SER A 375 41.05 -19.06 -32.90
CA SER A 375 42.09 -18.80 -33.90
C SER A 375 42.72 -20.11 -34.31
N SER A 376 42.39 -20.54 -35.53
CA SER A 376 43.07 -21.64 -36.18
C SER A 376 44.13 -21.10 -37.14
N THR A 377 45.09 -21.94 -37.54
CA THR A 377 46.01 -21.60 -38.65
C THR A 377 45.57 -22.23 -39.96
N VAL A 378 44.35 -22.77 -40.00
CA VAL A 378 43.81 -23.56 -41.10
C VAL A 378 42.92 -22.65 -41.92
N ASP A 379 43.22 -22.53 -43.21
CA ASP A 379 42.53 -21.70 -44.19
C ASP A 379 42.45 -22.52 -45.49
N THR A 380 41.31 -23.17 -45.70
CA THR A 380 41.10 -24.24 -46.69
C THR A 380 41.04 -23.69 -48.11
N ASP A 381 40.44 -22.51 -48.31
CA ASP A 381 40.30 -21.87 -49.61
C ASP A 381 41.37 -20.79 -49.90
N ALA A 382 42.18 -20.46 -48.89
CA ALA A 382 43.32 -19.55 -48.92
C ALA A 382 42.96 -18.09 -49.19
N ASP A 383 41.81 -17.63 -48.72
CA ASP A 383 41.35 -16.25 -48.89
C ASP A 383 41.89 -15.27 -47.83
N GLY A 384 42.44 -15.82 -46.74
CA GLY A 384 43.06 -15.07 -45.63
C GLY A 384 42.23 -15.02 -44.35
N LEU A 385 41.02 -15.58 -44.35
CA LEU A 385 40.20 -15.88 -43.19
C LEU A 385 40.37 -17.35 -42.83
N ASP A 386 40.52 -17.69 -41.54
CA ASP A 386 40.70 -19.09 -41.15
C ASP A 386 39.35 -19.79 -40.98
N ASP A 387 39.26 -21.09 -41.32
CA ASP A 387 38.00 -21.85 -41.39
C ASP A 387 37.18 -21.76 -40.09
N ALA A 388 37.85 -21.71 -38.93
CA ALA A 388 37.16 -21.61 -37.64
C ALA A 388 36.50 -20.23 -37.47
N THR A 389 37.13 -19.17 -37.97
CA THR A 389 36.58 -17.81 -37.96
C THR A 389 35.43 -17.67 -38.96
N GLU A 390 35.57 -18.21 -40.16
CA GLU A 390 34.50 -18.22 -41.18
C GLU A 390 33.23 -18.86 -40.66
N ILE A 391 33.35 -20.04 -40.07
CA ILE A 391 32.22 -20.84 -39.61
C ILE A 391 31.60 -20.28 -38.33
N VAL A 392 32.43 -19.86 -37.37
CA VAL A 392 31.95 -19.54 -36.02
C VAL A 392 31.59 -18.06 -35.85
N ILE A 393 32.30 -17.15 -36.53
CA ILE A 393 32.10 -15.71 -36.36
C ILE A 393 31.24 -15.13 -37.50
N TYR A 394 31.50 -15.51 -38.75
CA TYR A 394 30.93 -14.82 -39.90
C TYR A 394 29.87 -15.63 -40.68
N GLY A 395 29.77 -16.94 -40.46
CA GLY A 395 28.85 -17.83 -41.17
C GLY A 395 29.15 -17.98 -42.66
N CYS A 396 30.41 -17.77 -43.08
CA CYS A 396 30.86 -17.90 -44.47
C CYS A 396 31.11 -19.38 -44.83
N ASP A 397 31.14 -19.70 -46.13
CA ASP A 397 31.46 -21.04 -46.63
C ASP A 397 32.99 -21.21 -46.70
N PRO A 398 33.61 -22.00 -45.80
CA PRO A 398 35.07 -22.12 -45.68
C PRO A 398 35.75 -22.85 -46.86
N ASP A 399 34.96 -23.36 -47.80
CA ASP A 399 35.46 -23.95 -49.04
C ASP A 399 35.32 -22.97 -50.24
N ASN A 400 34.83 -21.74 -50.03
CA ASN A 400 34.53 -20.77 -51.07
C ASN A 400 34.83 -19.30 -50.70
N SER A 401 35.93 -18.79 -51.26
CA SER A 401 36.51 -17.45 -51.02
C SER A 401 35.66 -16.21 -51.34
N ASP A 402 34.39 -16.36 -51.73
CA ASP A 402 33.41 -15.31 -52.05
C ASP A 402 32.02 -15.96 -51.89
N THR A 403 31.56 -16.07 -50.65
CA THR A 403 30.36 -16.84 -50.28
C THR A 403 29.11 -16.28 -50.96
N ASN A 404 28.94 -14.95 -50.99
CA ASN A 404 27.76 -14.30 -51.57
C ASN A 404 27.87 -14.03 -53.08
N GLY A 405 29.05 -14.21 -53.69
CA GLY A 405 29.30 -14.01 -55.11
C GLY A 405 29.24 -12.54 -55.55
N ASN A 406 29.39 -11.59 -54.63
CA ASN A 406 29.33 -10.16 -54.90
C ASN A 406 30.62 -9.63 -55.57
N GLY A 407 31.69 -10.44 -55.59
CA GLY A 407 32.99 -10.14 -56.19
C GLY A 407 34.03 -9.54 -55.24
N THR A 408 33.76 -9.49 -53.95
CA THR A 408 34.69 -9.22 -52.84
C THR A 408 34.93 -10.55 -52.13
N SER A 409 36.17 -10.85 -51.74
CA SER A 409 36.41 -12.10 -51.01
C SER A 409 36.03 -11.96 -49.54
N ASP A 410 35.66 -13.07 -48.91
CA ASP A 410 35.24 -13.09 -47.50
C ASP A 410 36.40 -12.65 -46.60
N GLY A 411 37.65 -12.99 -46.91
CA GLY A 411 38.83 -12.46 -46.22
C GLY A 411 39.10 -10.95 -46.39
N ASP A 412 38.52 -10.29 -47.40
CA ASP A 412 38.61 -8.83 -47.59
C ASP A 412 37.42 -8.10 -46.92
N ASP A 413 36.23 -8.73 -46.90
CA ASP A 413 35.03 -8.25 -46.23
C ASP A 413 34.25 -9.41 -45.58
N PRO A 414 34.63 -9.82 -44.36
CA PRO A 414 34.07 -11.01 -43.72
C PRO A 414 32.63 -10.81 -43.24
N THR A 415 32.14 -9.57 -43.21
CA THR A 415 30.78 -9.25 -42.76
C THR A 415 29.72 -9.43 -43.85
N ASP A 416 30.14 -9.69 -45.09
CA ASP A 416 29.26 -9.73 -46.26
C ASP A 416 29.24 -11.12 -46.90
N CYS A 417 28.74 -12.12 -46.15
CA CYS A 417 28.62 -13.51 -46.61
C CYS A 417 27.18 -13.91 -47.02
N GLN A 418 26.22 -12.97 -47.05
CA GLN A 418 24.79 -13.24 -47.27
C GLN A 418 24.35 -13.17 -48.74
N VAL A 419 23.62 -14.19 -49.22
CA VAL A 419 23.09 -14.28 -50.60
C VAL A 419 21.79 -13.48 -50.71
N THR A 420 21.79 -12.31 -51.38
CA THR A 420 20.60 -11.42 -51.43
C THR A 420 19.42 -12.02 -52.23
N ALA A 421 18.30 -12.30 -51.54
CA ALA A 421 16.98 -12.58 -52.11
C ALA A 421 16.23 -11.26 -52.51
N PRO A 422 15.13 -11.29 -53.28
CA PRO A 422 14.32 -10.10 -53.59
C PRO A 422 13.65 -9.52 -52.33
N ASP A 423 13.59 -8.18 -52.22
CA ASP A 423 12.96 -7.38 -51.17
C ASP A 423 12.17 -6.25 -51.89
N ALA A 424 10.85 -6.19 -51.69
CA ALA A 424 9.92 -5.48 -52.56
C ALA A 424 9.54 -4.07 -52.09
N ASP A 425 9.44 -3.83 -50.77
CA ASP A 425 9.23 -2.51 -50.17
C ASP A 425 10.49 -1.88 -49.59
N GLY A 426 11.57 -2.65 -49.45
CA GLY A 426 12.91 -2.16 -49.15
C GLY A 426 13.15 -1.91 -47.67
N ASP A 427 12.46 -2.63 -46.80
CA ASP A 427 12.59 -2.53 -45.34
C ASP A 427 13.73 -3.39 -44.77
N GLY A 428 14.32 -4.26 -45.59
CA GLY A 428 15.41 -5.15 -45.20
C GLY A 428 15.00 -6.61 -45.01
N LEU A 429 13.72 -6.97 -45.16
CA LEU A 429 13.25 -8.34 -45.26
C LEU A 429 13.03 -8.74 -46.72
N SER A 430 13.31 -10.01 -47.04
CA SER A 430 13.04 -10.51 -48.39
C SER A 430 11.59 -10.96 -48.53
N ASP A 431 11.02 -10.89 -49.74
CA ASP A 431 9.63 -11.31 -50.04
C ASP A 431 9.30 -12.73 -49.52
N ASP A 432 10.29 -13.63 -49.53
CA ASP A 432 10.14 -15.03 -49.08
C ASP A 432 10.14 -15.14 -47.53
N ILE A 433 10.83 -14.23 -46.83
CA ILE A 433 10.86 -14.12 -45.36
C ILE A 433 9.57 -13.48 -44.86
N GLU A 434 9.15 -12.36 -45.46
CA GLU A 434 7.89 -11.68 -45.11
C GLU A 434 6.69 -12.61 -45.27
N ALA A 435 6.63 -13.38 -46.37
CA ALA A 435 5.60 -14.39 -46.58
C ALA A 435 5.61 -15.52 -45.54
N SER A 436 6.75 -15.77 -44.88
CA SER A 436 6.90 -16.77 -43.81
C SER A 436 6.52 -16.24 -42.44
N LEU A 437 6.76 -14.95 -42.18
CA LEU A 437 6.39 -14.22 -40.97
C LEU A 437 4.92 -13.81 -40.97
N GLY A 438 4.33 -13.62 -42.16
CA GLY A 438 2.94 -13.23 -42.33
C GLY A 438 2.71 -11.73 -42.54
N THR A 439 3.79 -10.95 -42.63
CA THR A 439 3.82 -9.52 -42.98
C THR A 439 3.51 -9.31 -44.48
N ASP A 440 3.18 -8.09 -44.90
CA ASP A 440 2.84 -7.78 -46.31
C ASP A 440 4.08 -7.35 -47.11
N PRO A 441 4.53 -8.12 -48.13
CA PRO A 441 5.70 -7.82 -48.97
C PRO A 441 5.68 -6.54 -49.82
N ASN A 442 4.78 -5.61 -49.54
CA ASN A 442 4.67 -4.33 -50.22
C ASN A 442 4.38 -3.19 -49.23
N ASN A 443 4.43 -3.48 -47.94
CA ASN A 443 4.13 -2.57 -46.87
C ASN A 443 5.21 -2.73 -45.80
N PRO A 444 6.16 -1.79 -45.71
CA PRO A 444 7.33 -1.93 -44.87
C PRO A 444 7.04 -1.84 -43.35
N ASP A 445 5.78 -1.72 -42.92
CA ASP A 445 5.33 -1.48 -41.55
C ASP A 445 3.90 -2.04 -41.45
N SER A 446 3.79 -3.29 -41.02
CA SER A 446 2.61 -4.13 -41.15
C SER A 446 1.55 -3.88 -40.06
N ASP A 447 1.94 -3.38 -38.90
CA ASP A 447 1.05 -3.10 -37.76
C ASP A 447 0.87 -1.62 -37.41
N TYR A 448 1.61 -0.73 -38.07
CA TYR A 448 1.49 0.73 -38.06
C TYR A 448 1.93 1.42 -36.75
N ASP A 449 2.93 0.86 -36.07
CA ASP A 449 3.57 1.43 -34.87
C ASP A 449 4.68 2.46 -35.20
N ASN A 450 5.10 2.55 -36.47
CA ASN A 450 6.20 3.35 -37.03
C ASN A 450 7.61 2.73 -36.96
N LEU A 451 7.74 1.48 -36.52
CA LEU A 451 8.86 0.62 -36.84
C LEU A 451 8.57 -0.09 -38.17
N THR A 452 9.62 -0.45 -38.89
CA THR A 452 9.45 -1.25 -40.11
C THR A 452 9.57 -2.73 -39.80
N ASP A 453 8.88 -3.61 -40.53
CA ASP A 453 8.93 -5.06 -40.26
C ASP A 453 10.39 -5.56 -40.23
N GLY A 454 11.24 -4.99 -41.09
CA GLY A 454 12.68 -5.20 -41.08
C GLY A 454 13.46 -4.60 -39.90
N GLU A 455 13.07 -3.46 -39.35
CA GLU A 455 13.65 -2.92 -38.10
C GLU A 455 13.28 -3.80 -36.90
N GLU A 456 12.07 -4.33 -36.85
CA GLU A 456 11.61 -5.18 -35.74
C GLU A 456 12.26 -6.57 -35.75
N ILE A 457 12.42 -7.17 -36.94
CA ILE A 457 13.00 -8.51 -37.10
C ILE A 457 14.53 -8.49 -37.12
N ASN A 458 15.16 -7.51 -37.79
CA ASN A 458 16.62 -7.40 -37.84
C ASN A 458 17.19 -6.61 -36.65
N GLY A 459 16.31 -5.99 -35.87
CA GLY A 459 16.63 -5.26 -34.66
C GLY A 459 16.82 -3.76 -34.90
N PHE A 460 16.21 -2.94 -34.05
CA PHE A 460 16.31 -1.49 -34.06
C PHE A 460 17.39 -1.02 -33.09
N LEU A 461 18.40 -0.28 -33.59
CA LEU A 461 19.45 0.30 -32.76
C LEU A 461 18.93 1.59 -32.07
N ALA A 462 18.51 1.47 -30.82
CA ALA A 462 18.04 2.58 -30.00
C ALA A 462 19.16 3.56 -29.64
N GLY A 463 18.76 4.72 -29.09
CA GLY A 463 19.70 5.81 -28.76
C GLY A 463 20.72 5.47 -27.66
N ASN A 464 20.44 4.45 -26.83
CA ASN A 464 21.35 3.88 -25.85
C ASN A 464 22.44 2.96 -26.47
N GLY A 465 22.32 2.62 -27.76
CA GLY A 465 23.24 1.74 -28.47
C GLY A 465 22.96 0.24 -28.30
N ILE A 466 21.79 -0.10 -27.72
CA ILE A 466 21.23 -1.45 -27.65
C ILE A 466 20.35 -1.68 -28.87
N THR A 467 20.31 -2.92 -29.36
CA THR A 467 19.44 -3.33 -30.46
C THR A 467 18.25 -4.09 -29.88
N TYR A 468 17.04 -3.57 -30.07
CA TYR A 468 15.78 -4.17 -29.60
C TYR A 468 15.03 -4.86 -30.74
N PHE A 469 14.21 -5.85 -30.41
CA PHE A 469 13.42 -6.63 -31.37
C PHE A 469 11.96 -6.68 -30.92
N SER A 470 11.04 -6.61 -31.87
CA SER A 470 9.60 -6.66 -31.61
C SER A 470 8.86 -7.51 -32.66
N ASN A 471 7.56 -7.68 -32.49
CA ASN A 471 6.71 -8.48 -33.37
C ASN A 471 6.03 -7.59 -34.43
N PRO A 472 6.36 -7.76 -35.73
CA PRO A 472 5.89 -6.88 -36.82
C PRO A 472 4.42 -7.02 -37.21
N LEU A 473 3.60 -7.60 -36.34
CA LEU A 473 2.16 -7.77 -36.52
C LEU A 473 1.37 -7.25 -35.30
N GLU A 474 2.05 -6.82 -34.23
CA GLU A 474 1.48 -6.44 -32.96
C GLU A 474 2.18 -5.17 -32.44
N PRO A 475 1.50 -4.00 -32.43
CA PRO A 475 2.12 -2.72 -32.07
C PRO A 475 2.34 -2.53 -30.55
N TYR A 476 2.21 -3.64 -29.79
CA TYR A 476 2.35 -3.78 -28.33
C TYR A 476 2.79 -5.24 -28.13
N THR A 477 4.06 -5.51 -28.39
CA THR A 477 4.56 -6.88 -28.52
C THR A 477 4.41 -7.67 -27.22
N ASP A 478 4.61 -7.02 -26.09
CA ASP A 478 4.56 -7.55 -24.74
C ASP A 478 3.20 -7.36 -24.05
N SER A 479 2.41 -6.35 -24.47
CA SER A 479 1.08 -5.98 -23.95
C SER A 479 1.06 -5.20 -22.62
N ASP A 480 2.06 -4.37 -22.34
CA ASP A 480 2.15 -3.47 -21.17
C ASP A 480 1.45 -2.09 -21.35
N ASP A 481 0.75 -1.89 -22.48
CA ASP A 481 0.12 -0.63 -22.91
C ASP A 481 1.10 0.47 -23.42
N LEU A 482 2.42 0.21 -23.49
CA LEU A 482 3.44 1.02 -24.14
C LEU A 482 3.72 0.49 -25.57
N ASP A 483 3.68 1.36 -26.58
CA ASP A 483 3.90 0.89 -27.96
C ASP A 483 5.39 0.71 -28.28
N ASP A 484 5.72 -0.32 -29.06
CA ASP A 484 7.10 -0.74 -29.37
C ASP A 484 7.98 0.42 -29.86
N TYR A 485 7.39 1.37 -30.60
CA TYR A 485 8.08 2.56 -31.06
C TYR A 485 8.44 3.54 -29.93
N ASP A 486 7.52 3.81 -29.00
CA ASP A 486 7.74 4.69 -27.85
C ASP A 486 8.83 4.13 -26.92
N GLU A 487 8.93 2.82 -26.79
CA GLU A 487 9.94 2.11 -26.00
C GLU A 487 11.35 2.29 -26.56
N VAL A 488 11.54 1.99 -27.86
CA VAL A 488 12.85 2.08 -28.50
C VAL A 488 13.27 3.51 -28.80
N MET A 489 12.32 4.44 -28.92
CA MET A 489 12.60 5.88 -28.94
C MET A 489 12.86 6.44 -27.55
N GLY A 490 12.32 5.77 -26.54
CA GLY A 490 12.46 6.12 -25.14
C GLY A 490 11.66 7.37 -24.74
N TYR A 491 11.66 7.66 -23.44
CA TYR A 491 11.06 8.85 -22.88
C TYR A 491 12.08 9.66 -22.09
N THR A 492 11.86 10.97 -21.95
CA THR A 492 12.73 11.83 -21.13
C THR A 492 12.00 12.18 -19.84
N ASN A 493 12.62 11.83 -18.72
CA ASN A 493 12.06 12.08 -17.39
C ASN A 493 12.11 13.58 -17.03
N SER A 494 11.51 13.96 -15.90
CA SER A 494 11.39 15.36 -15.47
C SER A 494 12.75 16.07 -15.24
N GLU A 495 13.80 15.30 -14.96
CA GLU A 495 15.17 15.77 -14.71
C GLU A 495 16.01 15.92 -15.99
N GLY A 496 15.52 15.38 -17.11
CA GLY A 496 16.17 15.41 -18.41
C GLY A 496 17.02 14.19 -18.74
N ASN A 497 16.93 13.12 -17.95
CA ASN A 497 17.48 11.81 -18.27
C ASN A 497 16.56 11.14 -19.30
N HIS A 498 17.13 10.35 -20.21
CA HIS A 498 16.39 9.73 -21.30
C HIS A 498 16.56 8.22 -21.20
N TYR A 499 15.44 7.52 -21.07
CA TYR A 499 15.36 6.09 -20.80
C TYR A 499 14.68 5.36 -21.94
N TYR A 500 15.00 4.08 -22.09
CA TYR A 500 14.51 3.17 -23.12
C TYR A 500 14.06 1.88 -22.44
N SER A 501 13.10 1.17 -23.02
CA SER A 501 12.64 -0.15 -22.57
C SER A 501 12.73 -1.17 -23.70
N ASP A 502 12.63 -2.47 -23.37
CA ASP A 502 12.64 -3.59 -24.32
C ASP A 502 11.20 -4.00 -24.71
N PRO A 503 10.76 -3.78 -25.96
CA PRO A 503 9.39 -4.07 -26.41
C PRO A 503 8.92 -5.50 -26.29
N SER A 504 9.82 -6.43 -26.02
CA SER A 504 9.47 -7.82 -25.85
C SER A 504 9.06 -8.17 -24.40
N LEU A 505 9.17 -7.21 -23.47
CA LEU A 505 9.09 -7.41 -22.03
C LEU A 505 8.21 -6.36 -21.35
N GLU A 506 7.13 -6.79 -20.69
CA GLU A 506 6.24 -5.88 -19.93
C GLU A 506 6.93 -5.15 -18.75
N ASP A 507 8.18 -5.52 -18.45
CA ASP A 507 8.99 -5.10 -17.31
C ASP A 507 10.47 -5.35 -17.69
N THR A 508 11.19 -4.29 -18.06
CA THR A 508 12.51 -4.37 -18.68
C THR A 508 13.60 -4.77 -17.67
N ASP A 509 13.53 -4.31 -16.41
CA ASP A 509 14.53 -4.60 -15.38
C ASP A 509 14.10 -5.65 -14.34
N PHE A 510 12.86 -6.11 -14.40
CA PHE A 510 12.25 -7.17 -13.58
C PHE A 510 12.06 -6.81 -12.10
N ASP A 511 11.89 -5.53 -11.79
CA ASP A 511 11.63 -5.07 -10.42
C ASP A 511 10.14 -5.23 -10.01
N GLN A 512 9.25 -5.54 -10.97
CA GLN A 512 7.78 -5.65 -10.90
C GLN A 512 7.00 -4.34 -11.15
N LEU A 513 7.67 -3.26 -11.51
CA LEU A 513 7.08 -2.02 -12.00
C LEU A 513 7.11 -2.09 -13.53
N TRP A 514 5.94 -2.10 -14.18
CA TRP A 514 5.90 -2.19 -15.64
C TRP A 514 6.48 -0.93 -16.29
N ASP A 515 7.03 -1.06 -17.50
CA ASP A 515 7.73 0.04 -18.18
C ASP A 515 6.82 1.27 -18.39
N ASP A 516 5.51 1.04 -18.55
CA ASP A 516 4.48 2.08 -18.59
C ASP A 516 4.28 2.78 -17.22
N GLU A 517 4.34 2.03 -16.11
CA GLU A 517 4.27 2.51 -14.73
C GLU A 517 5.54 3.28 -14.36
N GLU A 518 6.70 2.82 -14.78
CA GLU A 518 7.96 3.53 -14.62
C GLU A 518 7.99 4.84 -15.39
N ARG A 519 7.50 4.83 -16.63
CA ARG A 519 7.29 6.06 -17.42
C ARG A 519 6.38 7.05 -16.69
N TYR A 520 5.40 6.56 -15.95
CA TYR A 520 4.52 7.39 -15.13
C TYR A 520 5.23 7.94 -13.88
N ASN A 521 6.06 7.12 -13.22
CA ASN A 521 6.82 7.47 -12.01
C ASN A 521 8.14 8.23 -12.28
N ASN A 522 8.61 8.29 -13.53
CA ASN A 522 9.87 8.92 -13.99
C ASN A 522 11.16 8.17 -13.60
N THR A 523 11.04 6.88 -13.29
CA THR A 523 12.12 5.94 -12.94
C THR A 523 12.82 5.40 -14.19
N ASN A 524 13.86 4.58 -14.05
CA ASN A 524 14.67 4.11 -15.17
C ASN A 524 14.39 2.62 -15.47
N PRO A 525 13.69 2.28 -16.58
CA PRO A 525 13.35 0.90 -16.93
C PRO A 525 14.49 -0.08 -17.15
N ASP A 526 15.72 0.41 -17.15
CA ASP A 526 16.91 -0.42 -17.24
C ASP A 526 17.55 -0.67 -15.84
N SER A 527 16.91 -0.28 -14.73
CA SER A 527 17.51 -0.24 -13.39
C SER A 527 16.46 -0.29 -12.28
N ASP A 528 16.46 -1.41 -11.56
CA ASP A 528 15.58 -1.72 -10.42
C ASP A 528 15.65 -0.74 -9.23
N ASP A 529 16.66 0.14 -9.22
CA ASP A 529 16.93 1.16 -8.20
C ASP A 529 17.46 2.42 -8.93
N THR A 530 16.57 3.39 -9.16
CA THR A 530 16.85 4.55 -10.01
C THR A 530 17.86 5.51 -9.37
N ASP A 531 17.80 5.70 -8.05
CA ASP A 531 18.63 6.68 -7.35
C ASP A 531 19.86 6.06 -6.65
N SER A 532 19.95 4.74 -6.61
CA SER A 532 21.04 3.94 -6.05
C SER A 532 21.18 4.01 -4.53
N ASP A 533 20.09 3.99 -3.78
CA ASP A 533 20.06 3.97 -2.31
C ASP A 533 19.92 2.55 -1.70
N GLN A 534 19.65 1.53 -2.53
CA GLN A 534 19.38 0.11 -2.22
C GLN A 534 17.92 -0.24 -1.91
N VAL A 535 16.97 0.66 -2.13
CA VAL A 535 15.54 0.35 -2.23
C VAL A 535 15.18 0.23 -3.72
N SER A 536 14.27 -0.69 -4.05
CA SER A 536 13.85 -0.83 -5.44
C SER A 536 12.73 0.15 -5.78
N ASP A 537 12.70 0.65 -7.01
CA ASP A 537 11.68 1.60 -7.47
C ASP A 537 10.26 1.04 -7.21
N TYR A 538 10.05 -0.26 -7.44
CA TYR A 538 8.84 -0.97 -7.04
C TYR A 538 8.52 -0.86 -5.53
N ASP A 539 9.47 -1.13 -4.64
CA ASP A 539 9.26 -1.08 -3.18
C ASP A 539 8.94 0.36 -2.71
N GLU A 540 9.52 1.37 -3.34
CA GLU A 540 9.26 2.79 -3.04
C GLU A 540 7.86 3.23 -3.50
N VAL A 541 7.48 2.83 -4.73
CA VAL A 541 6.18 3.17 -5.33
C VAL A 541 5.02 2.40 -4.71
N MET A 542 5.19 1.09 -4.48
CA MET A 542 4.14 0.21 -3.93
C MET A 542 4.10 0.21 -2.41
N GLY A 543 5.20 0.64 -1.79
CA GLY A 543 5.39 0.82 -0.38
C GLY A 543 5.89 -0.44 0.31
N PHE A 544 6.80 -0.24 1.26
CA PHE A 544 7.30 -1.25 2.17
C PHE A 544 6.38 -1.36 3.40
N TYR A 545 6.05 -2.58 3.81
CA TYR A 545 5.22 -2.79 4.99
C TYR A 545 6.05 -2.84 6.29
N SER A 546 5.90 -1.81 7.13
CA SER A 546 6.44 -1.79 8.49
C SER A 546 5.57 -2.62 9.43
N TYR A 547 6.15 -3.70 9.97
CA TYR A 547 5.48 -4.56 10.95
C TYR A 547 5.33 -3.90 12.32
N GLU A 548 6.18 -2.94 12.64
CA GLU A 548 6.18 -2.26 13.93
C GLU A 548 5.03 -1.24 13.98
N MET A 549 4.84 -0.49 12.89
CA MET A 549 3.78 0.49 12.75
C MET A 549 2.47 -0.04 12.12
N ASP A 550 2.45 -1.30 11.65
CA ASP A 550 1.30 -1.92 10.95
C ASP A 550 0.79 -1.08 9.76
N THR A 551 1.72 -0.48 9.00
CA THR A 551 1.43 0.43 7.88
C THR A 551 2.42 0.25 6.73
N TYR A 552 2.07 0.80 5.56
CA TYR A 552 2.98 0.89 4.41
C TYR A 552 3.66 2.26 4.40
N PHE A 553 4.96 2.27 4.19
CA PHE A 553 5.79 3.46 3.99
C PHE A 553 6.22 3.52 2.52
N TYR A 554 6.32 4.73 2.01
CA TYR A 554 6.65 5.04 0.62
C TYR A 554 7.86 5.98 0.62
N SER A 555 8.57 6.06 -0.48
CA SER A 555 9.66 7.02 -0.69
C SER A 555 9.65 7.53 -2.13
N ASP A 556 10.45 8.57 -2.41
CA ASP A 556 10.62 9.13 -3.74
C ASP A 556 11.76 8.41 -4.47
N PRO A 557 11.47 7.58 -5.50
CA PRO A 557 12.48 6.75 -6.18
C PRO A 557 13.52 7.53 -7.00
N LEU A 558 13.49 8.86 -6.91
CA LEU A 558 14.45 9.76 -7.53
C LEU A 558 15.41 10.38 -6.50
N GLN A 559 15.25 10.10 -5.21
CA GLN A 559 15.98 10.73 -4.12
C GLN A 559 16.42 9.72 -3.06
N GLN A 560 17.75 9.45 -3.04
CA GLN A 560 18.36 8.58 -2.02
C GLN A 560 18.03 8.89 -0.56
N ASN A 561 17.54 10.10 -0.31
CA ASN A 561 17.05 10.52 0.99
C ASN A 561 15.87 11.45 0.70
N SER A 562 14.67 10.91 0.91
CA SER A 562 13.38 11.50 0.55
C SER A 562 13.01 12.69 1.43
N ASP A 563 13.30 12.66 2.73
CA ASP A 563 12.96 13.70 3.70
C ASP A 563 14.12 14.69 4.01
N ALA A 564 15.33 14.34 3.63
CA ALA A 564 16.61 14.99 3.86
C ALA A 564 17.07 15.10 5.33
N ASP A 565 16.71 14.15 6.21
CA ASP A 565 17.05 14.16 7.64
C ASP A 565 18.53 13.79 7.93
N GLY A 566 19.07 12.82 7.18
CA GLY A 566 20.42 12.29 7.37
C GLY A 566 20.56 10.79 7.06
N TRP A 567 19.50 10.00 7.22
CA TRP A 567 19.42 8.60 6.78
C TRP A 567 19.01 8.51 5.31
N ASP A 568 19.49 7.51 4.59
CA ASP A 568 18.91 7.18 3.28
C ASP A 568 17.64 6.34 3.46
N ASP A 569 16.78 6.27 2.43
CA ASP A 569 15.46 5.62 2.57
C ASP A 569 15.64 4.13 2.91
N TYR A 570 16.74 3.51 2.44
CA TYR A 570 17.18 2.19 2.89
C TYR A 570 17.50 2.11 4.40
N GLU A 571 18.27 3.06 4.95
CA GLU A 571 18.54 3.17 6.38
C GLU A 571 17.22 3.29 7.16
N GLU A 572 16.27 4.09 6.69
CA GLU A 572 14.96 4.24 7.34
C GLU A 572 14.11 2.96 7.29
N PHE A 573 13.96 2.33 6.11
CA PHE A 573 13.25 1.06 5.99
C PHE A 573 13.85 -0.04 6.86
N THR A 574 15.18 -0.07 7.00
CA THR A 574 15.85 -1.07 7.86
C THR A 574 15.72 -0.79 9.34
N ASN A 575 15.56 0.47 9.74
CA ASN A 575 15.25 0.86 11.12
C ASN A 575 13.74 0.90 11.40
N GLY A 576 12.90 0.74 10.37
CA GLY A 576 11.44 0.69 10.50
C GLY A 576 10.78 2.06 10.56
N THR A 577 11.51 3.12 10.21
CA THR A 577 11.04 4.52 10.17
C THR A 577 10.44 4.89 8.82
N ASN A 578 9.90 6.10 8.68
CA ASN A 578 9.11 6.54 7.54
C ASN A 578 9.85 7.55 6.65
N PRO A 579 10.31 7.14 5.44
CA PRO A 579 11.14 7.96 4.57
C PRO A 579 10.57 9.28 4.07
N GLU A 580 9.27 9.51 4.21
CA GLU A 580 8.66 10.79 3.84
C GLU A 580 8.76 11.86 4.95
N TYR A 581 9.17 11.50 6.18
CA TYR A 581 9.11 12.39 7.34
C TYR A 581 10.35 12.28 8.21
N GLU A 582 11.02 13.43 8.41
CA GLU A 582 12.22 13.56 9.25
C GLU A 582 12.06 13.09 10.72
N ASP A 583 10.83 12.83 11.17
CA ASP A 583 10.43 12.55 12.56
C ASP A 583 9.22 11.59 12.49
N THR A 584 9.50 10.31 12.72
CA THR A 584 8.56 9.22 12.46
C THR A 584 7.52 9.06 13.56
N ASP A 585 7.90 9.15 14.82
CA ASP A 585 6.98 9.02 15.97
C ASP A 585 6.34 10.35 16.40
N GLY A 586 6.88 11.47 15.94
CA GLY A 586 6.31 12.81 16.12
C GLY A 586 6.73 13.49 17.41
N ASP A 587 7.80 13.04 18.06
CA ASP A 587 8.29 13.58 19.32
C ASP A 587 9.14 14.86 19.12
N SER A 588 9.46 15.25 17.88
CA SER A 588 10.31 16.39 17.49
C SER A 588 11.83 16.13 17.49
N LEU A 589 12.26 14.91 17.73
CA LEU A 589 13.59 14.41 17.37
C LEU A 589 13.54 13.84 15.95
N ASN A 590 14.68 13.88 15.28
CA ASN A 590 14.77 13.33 13.93
C ASN A 590 15.26 11.87 14.02
N ASP A 591 14.78 11.03 13.11
CA ASP A 591 15.11 9.60 13.10
C ASP A 591 16.63 9.36 13.04
N ASP A 592 17.34 10.11 12.18
CA ASP A 592 18.80 10.04 12.07
C ASP A 592 19.50 10.38 13.40
N ILE A 593 18.96 11.33 14.16
CA ILE A 593 19.52 11.84 15.40
C ILE A 593 19.35 10.82 16.51
N GLU A 594 18.19 10.17 16.60
CA GLU A 594 17.86 9.18 17.62
C GLU A 594 18.63 7.88 17.39
N GLY A 595 18.60 7.36 16.16
CA GLY A 595 19.27 6.11 15.82
C GLY A 595 20.81 6.21 15.84
N ASN A 596 21.39 7.39 15.56
CA ASN A 596 22.83 7.62 15.71
C ASN A 596 23.25 8.10 17.12
N GLY A 597 22.27 8.48 17.94
CA GLY A 597 22.41 8.85 19.34
C GLY A 597 22.68 10.33 19.60
N ILE A 598 22.00 10.85 20.63
CA ILE A 598 21.99 12.26 21.01
C ILE A 598 22.93 12.50 22.19
N THR A 599 23.83 13.48 22.07
CA THR A 599 24.66 13.90 23.21
C THR A 599 24.05 15.11 23.92
N VAL A 600 23.56 14.92 25.14
CA VAL A 600 22.88 15.96 25.92
C VAL A 600 23.81 16.73 26.85
N GLY A 601 23.25 17.65 27.64
CA GLY A 601 24.00 18.61 28.46
C GLY A 601 24.89 17.99 29.55
N ASP A 602 24.63 16.75 29.94
CA ASP A 602 25.40 15.98 30.92
C ASP A 602 26.70 15.36 30.32
N GLY A 603 26.79 15.31 28.99
CA GLY A 603 27.90 14.77 28.21
C GLY A 603 27.84 13.25 27.93
N GLN A 604 26.72 12.60 28.21
CA GLN A 604 26.41 11.23 27.79
C GLN A 604 25.72 11.23 26.43
N THR A 605 25.68 10.06 25.79
CA THR A 605 24.98 9.84 24.52
C THR A 605 23.88 8.81 24.75
N TYR A 606 22.65 9.19 24.47
CA TYR A 606 21.45 8.35 24.57
C TYR A 606 20.97 7.94 23.18
N TYR A 607 20.24 6.84 23.09
CA TYR A 607 19.72 6.28 21.83
C TYR A 607 18.23 5.99 22.04
N PRO A 608 17.38 7.03 22.08
CA PRO A 608 15.93 6.87 22.01
C PRO A 608 15.53 6.15 20.72
N SER A 609 14.32 5.61 20.71
CA SER A 609 13.76 4.82 19.62
C SER A 609 13.01 5.77 18.69
N PRO A 610 13.38 5.87 17.40
CA PRO A 610 12.70 6.73 16.42
C PRO A 610 11.30 6.24 16.00
N LEU A 611 10.71 5.35 16.80
CA LEU A 611 9.43 4.68 16.56
C LEU A 611 8.50 4.79 17.76
N ASP A 612 8.96 5.42 18.84
CA ASP A 612 8.29 5.44 20.12
C ASP A 612 8.53 6.78 20.79
N GLU A 613 7.50 7.64 20.82
CA GLU A 613 7.57 8.99 21.38
C GLU A 613 8.00 9.03 22.86
N ASP A 614 7.98 7.89 23.55
CA ASP A 614 8.35 7.67 24.95
C ASP A 614 9.04 6.29 25.08
N THR A 615 10.35 6.24 24.83
CA THR A 615 11.10 4.98 24.62
C THR A 615 11.11 4.05 25.83
N ASP A 616 10.93 4.57 27.04
CA ASP A 616 10.91 3.79 28.27
C ASP A 616 9.55 3.68 28.96
N ASP A 617 8.49 4.15 28.28
CA ASP A 617 7.08 4.14 28.70
C ASP A 617 6.89 4.83 30.07
N ASP A 618 7.67 5.87 30.36
CA ASP A 618 7.65 6.54 31.66
C ASP A 618 6.65 7.69 31.72
N GLY A 619 6.25 8.26 30.57
CA GLY A 619 5.31 9.36 30.41
C GLY A 619 5.94 10.70 30.04
N LEU A 620 7.26 10.82 29.94
CA LEU A 620 7.99 11.91 29.29
C LEU A 620 8.31 11.52 27.86
N TRP A 621 8.24 12.48 26.95
CA TRP A 621 8.71 12.24 25.60
C TRP A 621 10.23 12.36 25.53
N ASP A 622 10.85 11.61 24.64
CA ASP A 622 12.31 11.54 24.52
C ASP A 622 12.88 12.96 24.26
N ASP A 623 12.21 13.78 23.44
CA ASP A 623 12.57 15.19 23.20
C ASP A 623 12.59 16.07 24.48
N GLU A 624 11.67 15.83 25.42
CA GLU A 624 11.55 16.56 26.69
C GLU A 624 12.71 16.22 27.62
N GLU A 625 13.10 14.95 27.69
CA GLU A 625 14.23 14.47 28.47
C GLU A 625 15.57 14.95 27.90
N ILE A 626 15.69 14.93 26.57
CA ILE A 626 16.85 15.41 25.83
C ILE A 626 17.02 16.93 25.98
N ALA A 627 15.92 17.69 25.91
CA ALA A 627 15.92 19.13 26.14
C ALA A 627 16.32 19.46 27.60
N GLY A 628 15.93 18.58 28.51
CA GLY A 628 16.12 18.68 29.93
C GLY A 628 15.26 19.76 30.57
N TYR A 629 14.77 19.50 31.76
CA TYR A 629 13.90 20.44 32.49
C TYR A 629 14.63 21.16 33.63
N GLU A 630 14.20 22.40 33.87
CA GLU A 630 14.76 23.29 34.89
C GLU A 630 13.95 23.17 36.19
N TYR A 631 14.42 22.35 37.13
CA TYR A 631 13.80 22.19 38.44
C TYR A 631 14.16 23.35 39.41
N GLU A 632 15.46 23.67 39.50
CA GLU A 632 15.93 24.86 40.21
C GLU A 632 16.47 25.90 39.23
N PRO A 633 16.26 27.22 39.46
CA PRO A 633 16.78 28.27 38.60
C PRO A 633 18.29 28.13 38.33
N GLY A 634 18.65 27.70 37.13
CA GLY A 634 20.01 27.49 36.64
C GLY A 634 20.54 26.05 36.67
N ASN A 635 19.75 25.05 37.05
CA ASN A 635 20.10 23.62 36.98
C ASN A 635 19.12 22.87 36.07
N TYR A 636 19.65 22.26 35.00
CA TYR A 636 18.90 21.40 34.09
C TYR A 636 19.23 19.95 34.40
N TYR A 637 18.20 19.12 34.41
CA TYR A 637 18.26 17.69 34.61
C TYR A 637 17.91 16.99 33.29
N TYR A 638 18.67 15.95 32.96
CA TYR A 638 18.59 15.21 31.71
C TYR A 638 18.41 13.74 32.09
N PRO A 639 17.19 13.30 32.43
CA PRO A 639 16.90 11.88 32.58
C PRO A 639 17.28 11.09 31.31
N ASP A 640 17.48 9.79 31.49
CA ASP A 640 17.91 8.91 30.41
C ASP A 640 16.65 8.37 29.73
N PRO A 641 16.37 8.73 28.46
CA PRO A 641 15.14 8.35 27.74
C PRO A 641 15.00 6.85 27.47
N THR A 642 15.84 6.03 28.09
CA THR A 642 15.80 4.57 27.98
C THR A 642 15.68 3.91 29.36
N GLN A 643 15.46 4.70 30.42
CA GLN A 643 15.37 4.30 31.80
C GLN A 643 14.32 5.12 32.57
N ALA A 644 13.11 4.56 32.62
CA ALA A 644 11.95 5.15 33.26
C ALA A 644 12.08 5.62 34.73
N ASP A 645 13.12 5.22 35.46
CA ASP A 645 13.32 5.53 36.89
C ASP A 645 14.83 5.71 37.14
N ALA A 646 15.29 6.96 37.09
CA ALA A 646 16.71 7.29 37.06
C ALA A 646 17.45 7.08 38.39
N ASP A 647 16.76 7.12 39.54
CA ASP A 647 17.37 6.91 40.86
C ASP A 647 17.00 5.58 41.56
N GLY A 648 15.97 4.90 41.06
CA GLY A 648 15.51 3.60 41.50
C GLY A 648 14.56 3.62 42.70
N ASP A 649 13.88 4.72 42.98
CA ASP A 649 12.97 4.86 44.12
C ASP A 649 11.53 4.35 43.86
N ASN A 650 11.25 3.91 42.63
CA ASN A 650 9.97 3.45 42.07
C ASN A 650 8.96 4.55 41.70
N LEU A 651 9.39 5.82 41.64
CA LEU A 651 8.75 6.83 40.81
C LEU A 651 9.42 6.83 39.44
N ASN A 652 8.61 7.10 38.42
CA ASN A 652 9.15 7.33 37.10
C ASN A 652 9.51 8.81 36.94
N ASP A 653 10.47 9.13 36.08
CA ASP A 653 11.00 10.48 35.90
C ASP A 653 9.89 11.47 35.47
N SER A 654 8.86 11.00 34.74
CA SER A 654 7.65 11.80 34.43
C SER A 654 6.83 12.21 35.65
N VAL A 655 6.69 11.30 36.61
CA VAL A 655 5.97 11.56 37.86
C VAL A 655 6.79 12.53 38.69
N GLU A 656 8.10 12.35 38.70
CA GLU A 656 8.99 13.28 39.38
C GLU A 656 8.95 14.68 38.76
N TYR A 657 8.86 14.79 37.44
CA TYR A 657 8.63 16.07 36.77
C TYR A 657 7.28 16.71 37.17
N GLU A 658 6.19 15.93 37.23
CA GLU A 658 4.86 16.41 37.61
C GLU A 658 4.82 16.93 39.05
N TYR A 659 5.40 16.17 39.99
CA TYR A 659 5.45 16.53 41.41
C TYR A 659 6.58 17.49 41.75
N GLY A 660 7.47 17.75 40.79
CA GLY A 660 8.66 18.55 41.02
C GLY A 660 9.55 17.89 42.05
N THR A 661 9.86 16.61 41.92
CA THR A 661 10.96 15.97 42.63
C THR A 661 12.20 15.90 41.76
N ASN A 662 13.32 15.48 42.33
CA ASN A 662 14.59 15.41 41.64
C ASN A 662 14.88 13.97 41.19
N PRO A 663 14.87 13.68 39.87
CA PRO A 663 15.00 12.32 39.31
C PRO A 663 16.34 11.62 39.54
N PHE A 664 17.22 12.23 40.32
CA PHE A 664 18.51 11.67 40.71
C PHE A 664 18.66 11.60 42.24
N SER A 665 17.56 11.69 42.99
CA SER A 665 17.53 11.79 44.44
C SER A 665 16.25 11.19 45.02
N ASP A 666 16.41 10.01 45.63
CA ASP A 666 15.35 9.23 46.26
C ASP A 666 14.71 9.87 47.50
N ASP A 667 14.92 11.15 47.75
CA ASP A 667 14.52 11.94 48.93
C ASP A 667 14.85 13.41 48.59
N THR A 668 13.90 14.09 47.96
CA THR A 668 14.10 15.42 47.34
C THR A 668 14.29 16.51 48.39
N ASP A 669 13.52 16.49 49.47
CA ASP A 669 13.50 17.53 50.49
C ASP A 669 14.41 17.21 51.71
N GLY A 670 14.85 15.96 51.85
CA GLY A 670 15.74 15.47 52.89
C GLY A 670 15.05 15.14 54.22
N ASP A 671 13.74 14.90 54.25
CA ASP A 671 12.97 14.59 55.45
C ASP A 671 13.14 13.13 55.94
N GLN A 672 13.67 12.25 55.07
CA GLN A 672 13.90 10.79 55.22
C GLN A 672 12.74 9.87 54.81
N LEU A 673 11.66 10.42 54.29
CA LEU A 673 10.74 9.73 53.40
C LEU A 673 11.35 9.79 51.99
N ASN A 674 11.16 8.72 51.22
CA ASN A 674 11.50 8.78 49.81
C ASN A 674 10.29 9.27 49.03
N ASP A 675 10.55 9.96 47.94
CA ASP A 675 9.54 10.64 47.13
C ASP A 675 8.38 9.69 46.76
N PHE A 676 8.68 8.43 46.41
CA PHE A 676 7.65 7.42 46.15
C PHE A 676 6.68 7.20 47.33
N VAL A 677 7.19 7.16 48.56
CA VAL A 677 6.37 6.95 49.77
C VAL A 677 5.51 8.17 50.07
N GLU A 678 6.02 9.35 49.78
CA GLU A 678 5.28 10.60 49.98
C GLU A 678 4.13 10.72 48.97
N ILE A 679 4.31 10.23 47.74
CA ILE A 679 3.29 10.24 46.68
C ILE A 679 2.30 9.07 46.78
N ASP A 680 2.77 7.82 46.94
CA ASP A 680 1.91 6.61 47.03
C ASP A 680 1.24 6.47 48.41
N GLY A 681 1.85 7.10 49.41
CA GLY A 681 1.35 7.23 50.76
C GLY A 681 1.86 6.16 51.72
N TYR A 682 2.09 6.58 52.96
CA TYR A 682 2.60 5.72 54.02
C TYR A 682 1.46 5.00 54.78
N GLU A 683 1.44 3.66 54.76
CA GLU A 683 0.46 2.87 55.51
C GLU A 683 0.87 2.71 56.99
N PHE A 684 0.39 3.60 57.86
CA PHE A 684 0.64 3.49 59.30
C PHE A 684 -0.36 2.55 60.02
N GLU A 685 -1.60 2.45 59.53
CA GLU A 685 -2.62 1.48 59.97
C GLU A 685 -3.39 0.88 58.78
N PRO A 686 -3.91 -0.37 58.89
CA PRO A 686 -4.60 -1.02 57.79
C PRO A 686 -5.72 -0.18 57.18
N GLY A 687 -5.48 0.34 55.98
CA GLY A 687 -6.44 1.15 55.21
C GLY A 687 -6.40 2.66 55.43
N HIS A 688 -5.34 3.22 56.04
CA HIS A 688 -5.08 4.67 56.08
C HIS A 688 -3.69 4.94 55.51
N TYR A 689 -3.64 5.68 54.40
CA TYR A 689 -2.44 6.09 53.68
C TYR A 689 -2.40 7.62 53.72
N PHE A 690 -1.31 8.18 54.20
CA PHE A 690 -1.07 9.63 54.19
C PHE A 690 0.01 9.94 53.16
N THR A 691 -0.22 10.95 52.33
CA THR A 691 0.75 11.47 51.38
C THR A 691 1.30 12.80 51.89
N SER A 692 2.51 13.18 51.50
CA SER A 692 3.15 14.47 51.78
C SER A 692 3.63 15.10 50.47
N ASP A 693 4.00 16.38 50.52
CA ASP A 693 4.64 17.12 49.43
C ASP A 693 6.15 16.83 49.45
N PRO A 694 6.66 15.97 48.55
CA PRO A 694 8.06 15.51 48.57
C PRO A 694 9.11 16.60 48.32
N THR A 695 8.65 17.83 48.07
CA THR A 695 9.50 19.01 47.88
C THR A 695 9.66 19.84 49.15
N LYS A 696 8.97 19.47 50.23
CA LYS A 696 8.88 20.23 51.47
C LYS A 696 9.01 19.33 52.69
N LEU A 697 10.05 19.62 53.47
CA LEU A 697 10.30 19.00 54.77
C LEU A 697 9.09 18.98 55.75
N ASP A 698 8.11 19.88 55.54
CA ASP A 698 6.97 20.15 56.40
C ASP A 698 5.85 20.63 55.46
N THR A 699 4.97 19.71 55.08
CA THR A 699 4.01 19.89 53.99
C THR A 699 2.94 20.93 54.30
N ASP A 700 2.40 20.90 55.52
CA ASP A 700 1.32 21.77 55.99
C ASP A 700 1.81 23.03 56.74
N GLU A 701 3.12 23.15 56.93
CA GLU A 701 3.82 24.24 57.60
C GLU A 701 3.43 24.40 59.10
N ASP A 702 3.03 23.31 59.77
CA ASP A 702 2.65 23.30 61.19
C ASP A 702 3.86 23.25 62.15
N THR A 703 5.07 23.03 61.62
CA THR A 703 6.38 22.86 62.29
C THR A 703 6.76 21.46 62.79
N LEU A 704 5.94 20.44 62.54
CA LEU A 704 6.33 19.04 62.50
C LEU A 704 6.82 18.72 61.08
N ASP A 705 7.85 17.87 60.96
CA ASP A 705 8.25 17.38 59.64
C ASP A 705 7.45 16.13 59.29
N ASP A 706 7.21 15.90 58.00
CA ASP A 706 6.28 14.87 57.52
C ASP A 706 6.68 13.47 58.06
N TYR A 707 7.99 13.20 58.10
CA TYR A 707 8.55 12.04 58.80
C TYR A 707 8.09 11.90 60.26
N ASP A 708 8.18 12.92 61.11
CA ASP A 708 7.76 12.87 62.52
C ASP A 708 6.24 12.67 62.66
N GLU A 709 5.44 13.12 61.71
CA GLU A 709 3.98 12.96 61.69
C GLU A 709 3.56 11.53 61.35
N VAL A 710 4.12 10.98 60.26
CA VAL A 710 3.79 9.62 59.80
C VAL A 710 4.45 8.53 60.63
N THR A 711 5.65 8.79 61.19
CA THR A 711 6.32 7.85 62.10
C THR A 711 5.96 8.06 63.57
N GLY A 712 5.31 9.19 63.86
CA GLY A 712 4.72 9.57 65.13
C GLY A 712 5.72 10.12 66.15
N TYR A 713 5.41 11.29 66.69
CA TYR A 713 6.17 11.91 67.76
C TYR A 713 5.75 11.40 69.14
N VAL A 714 6.67 11.46 70.10
CA VAL A 714 6.42 11.05 71.49
C VAL A 714 6.22 12.27 72.37
N ASN A 715 5.04 12.42 72.95
CA ASN A 715 4.72 13.53 73.85
C ASN A 715 5.52 13.45 75.17
N SER A 716 5.37 14.49 76.00
CA SER A 716 6.08 14.62 77.28
C SER A 716 5.78 13.49 78.30
N GLU A 717 4.72 12.71 78.07
CA GLU A 717 4.20 11.65 78.92
C GLU A 717 4.52 10.24 78.39
N GLY A 718 5.08 10.15 77.19
CA GLY A 718 5.50 8.90 76.55
C GLY A 718 4.43 8.24 75.69
N ASN A 719 3.34 8.95 75.37
CA ASN A 719 2.37 8.53 74.37
C ASN A 719 2.90 8.91 72.98
N GLN A 720 2.68 8.03 72.00
CA GLN A 720 3.04 8.27 70.61
C GLN A 720 1.78 8.69 69.88
N TYR A 721 1.82 9.86 69.25
CA TYR A 721 0.74 10.43 68.46
C TYR A 721 1.20 10.54 67.01
N TYR A 722 0.23 10.60 66.11
CA TYR A 722 0.41 10.69 64.68
C TYR A 722 -0.56 11.75 64.17
N SER A 723 -0.13 12.50 63.18
CA SER A 723 -0.89 13.51 62.45
C SER A 723 -0.88 13.21 60.95
N ASP A 724 -1.74 13.89 60.21
CA ASP A 724 -1.83 13.90 58.76
C ASP A 724 -0.98 15.08 58.23
N PRO A 725 0.15 14.83 57.55
CA PRO A 725 1.08 15.87 57.11
C PRO A 725 0.50 16.86 56.08
N GLN A 726 -0.69 16.59 55.53
CA GLN A 726 -1.39 17.56 54.67
C GLN A 726 -2.26 18.54 55.43
N GLN A 727 -2.45 18.33 56.73
CA GLN A 727 -3.41 19.05 57.52
C GLN A 727 -2.75 19.63 58.76
N ILE A 728 -2.56 20.95 58.71
CA ILE A 728 -2.13 21.74 59.88
C ILE A 728 -2.95 21.44 61.14
N ASN A 729 -4.16 20.93 60.97
CA ASN A 729 -5.01 20.42 62.03
C ASN A 729 -5.70 19.13 61.55
N SER A 730 -5.24 18.00 62.06
CA SER A 730 -5.64 16.65 61.66
C SER A 730 -7.01 16.20 62.18
N ASP A 731 -7.51 16.76 63.27
CA ASP A 731 -8.83 16.42 63.83
C ASP A 731 -9.90 17.49 63.64
N SER A 732 -9.50 18.58 62.99
CA SER A 732 -10.32 19.74 62.66
C SER A 732 -10.95 20.43 63.88
N ASP A 733 -10.27 20.45 65.03
CA ASP A 733 -10.55 21.41 66.11
C ASP A 733 -9.98 22.82 65.78
N SER A 734 -9.51 23.63 66.73
CA SER A 734 -8.78 24.89 66.43
C SER A 734 -7.34 24.91 66.95
N LEU A 735 -6.81 23.77 67.38
CA LEU A 735 -5.41 23.52 67.70
C LEU A 735 -4.73 22.94 66.46
N ASP A 736 -3.49 23.36 66.17
CA ASP A 736 -2.68 22.68 65.15
C ASP A 736 -1.96 21.47 65.78
N ASP A 737 -1.51 20.52 64.97
CA ASP A 737 -0.97 19.24 65.48
C ASP A 737 0.28 19.47 66.36
N SER A 738 1.06 20.48 66.02
CA SER A 738 2.17 21.03 66.81
C SER A 738 1.73 21.63 68.16
N GLN A 739 0.59 22.32 68.24
CA GLN A 739 -0.04 22.81 69.47
C GLN A 739 -0.63 21.67 70.30
N GLU A 740 -1.18 20.66 69.67
CA GLU A 740 -1.72 19.48 70.34
C GLU A 740 -0.63 18.64 70.97
N ARG A 741 0.49 18.45 70.28
CA ARG A 741 1.74 17.95 70.87
C ARG A 741 2.11 18.73 72.14
N ASP A 742 1.97 20.05 72.10
CA ASP A 742 2.33 20.92 73.22
C ASP A 742 1.29 20.87 74.37
N ASN A 743 0.01 20.58 74.06
CA ASN A 743 -1.10 20.46 75.02
C ASN A 743 -1.36 19.02 75.50
N ASN A 744 -0.67 18.02 74.93
CA ASN A 744 -0.84 16.58 75.16
C ASN A 744 -2.26 16.05 74.78
N THR A 745 -2.90 16.66 73.79
CA THR A 745 -4.14 16.15 73.15
C THR A 745 -3.78 15.15 72.05
N ASP A 746 -4.76 14.40 71.54
CA ASP A 746 -4.57 13.44 70.44
C ASP A 746 -4.96 14.11 69.12
N PRO A 747 -4.02 14.39 68.18
CA PRO A 747 -4.28 15.16 66.96
C PRO A 747 -5.27 14.58 65.97
N ARG A 748 -5.93 13.48 66.31
CA ARG A 748 -6.96 12.85 65.48
C ARG A 748 -8.27 12.73 66.23
N ASN A 749 -8.41 13.42 67.35
CA ASN A 749 -9.56 13.33 68.21
C ASN A 749 -9.88 14.69 68.85
N PRO A 750 -10.86 15.42 68.30
CA PRO A 750 -11.12 16.82 68.67
C PRO A 750 -11.73 16.98 70.07
N ASP A 751 -11.96 15.88 70.78
CA ASP A 751 -12.40 15.79 72.18
C ASP A 751 -11.60 14.65 72.82
N THR A 752 -10.39 14.95 73.30
CA THR A 752 -9.45 13.94 73.80
C THR A 752 -10.02 13.15 74.98
N ASP A 753 -10.95 13.71 75.76
CA ASP A 753 -11.46 13.11 76.98
C ASP A 753 -12.88 12.52 76.90
N GLY A 754 -13.64 12.90 75.88
CA GLY A 754 -14.95 12.38 75.52
C GLY A 754 -16.09 12.95 76.35
N ASP A 755 -16.02 14.21 76.80
CA ASP A 755 -17.07 14.85 77.59
C ASP A 755 -18.05 15.71 76.79
N GLY A 756 -17.79 15.90 75.50
CA GLY A 756 -18.61 16.71 74.60
C GLY A 756 -18.14 18.14 74.41
N LEU A 757 -17.06 18.57 75.08
CA LEU A 757 -16.32 19.79 74.76
C LEU A 757 -15.13 19.45 73.86
N ARG A 758 -14.78 20.37 72.97
CA ARG A 758 -13.62 20.20 72.10
C ARG A 758 -12.34 20.69 72.76
N ASP A 759 -11.22 20.09 72.40
CA ASP A 759 -9.91 20.37 73.00
C ASP A 759 -9.51 21.85 72.88
N ASP A 760 -9.75 22.46 71.71
CA ASP A 760 -9.56 23.88 71.44
C ASP A 760 -10.43 24.82 72.29
N ASP A 761 -11.71 24.49 72.44
CA ASP A 761 -12.67 25.22 73.27
C ASP A 761 -12.23 25.17 74.73
N GLU A 762 -11.75 24.02 75.18
CA GLU A 762 -11.27 23.83 76.53
C GLU A 762 -9.96 24.59 76.80
N VAL A 763 -9.03 24.57 75.85
CA VAL A 763 -7.77 25.33 75.92
C VAL A 763 -8.03 26.84 75.93
N SER A 764 -8.97 27.31 75.10
CA SER A 764 -9.30 28.74 74.97
C SER A 764 -10.10 29.28 76.16
N HIS A 765 -11.01 28.49 76.73
CA HIS A 765 -11.84 28.85 77.89
C HIS A 765 -11.22 28.45 79.24
N GLY A 766 -10.11 27.70 79.22
CA GLY A 766 -9.32 27.34 80.38
C GLY A 766 -9.92 26.24 81.26
N SER A 767 -10.80 25.40 80.69
CA SER A 767 -11.10 24.05 81.21
C SER A 767 -9.94 23.12 80.82
N ASN A 768 -10.14 21.80 80.84
CA ASN A 768 -9.02 20.87 80.77
C ASN A 768 -9.29 19.76 79.75
N PRO A 769 -8.63 19.79 78.56
CA PRO A 769 -8.91 18.94 77.38
C PRO A 769 -8.64 17.44 77.58
N VAL A 770 -8.35 17.01 78.81
CA VAL A 770 -8.05 15.63 79.15
C VAL A 770 -8.85 15.15 80.38
N ILE A 771 -9.84 15.93 80.88
CA ILE A 771 -10.75 15.62 82.02
C ILE A 771 -12.21 16.25 81.97
N VAL A 772 -13.25 15.44 81.68
CA VAL A 772 -14.74 15.57 81.87
C VAL A 772 -15.44 16.61 82.84
N ASP A 773 -16.41 17.44 82.34
CA ASP A 773 -17.24 18.55 82.97
C ASP A 773 -18.83 18.36 83.13
N ASP A 774 -19.67 19.40 83.51
CA ASP A 774 -21.16 19.39 83.89
C ASP A 774 -22.10 20.13 82.87
N PRO A 775 -23.25 19.56 82.41
CA PRO A 775 -23.89 19.97 81.14
C PRO A 775 -24.99 21.08 81.02
N ASP A 776 -25.82 21.52 82.00
CA ASP A 776 -26.84 22.62 81.81
C ASP A 776 -26.86 23.54 83.05
N TYR A 777 -26.36 24.77 82.91
CA TYR A 777 -26.06 25.62 84.07
C TYR A 777 -27.22 26.54 84.49
N ASP A 778 -27.96 27.14 83.56
CA ASP A 778 -28.94 28.20 83.86
C ASP A 778 -30.41 27.75 83.86
N SER A 779 -30.68 26.55 83.32
CA SER A 779 -31.97 25.85 83.32
C SER A 779 -33.10 26.49 82.50
N ASP A 780 -32.77 27.20 81.43
CA ASP A 780 -33.73 27.70 80.44
C ASP A 780 -34.27 26.60 79.50
N GLY A 781 -33.56 25.48 79.41
CA GLY A 781 -33.88 24.32 78.59
C GLY A 781 -32.86 24.00 77.50
N LEU A 782 -31.81 24.82 77.36
CA LEU A 782 -30.65 24.62 76.51
C LEU A 782 -29.46 24.19 77.40
N ASP A 783 -28.62 23.26 76.94
CA ASP A 783 -27.46 22.82 77.71
C ASP A 783 -26.22 23.67 77.40
N ASN A 784 -25.20 23.70 78.25
CA ASN A 784 -24.04 24.60 78.11
C ASN A 784 -23.35 24.46 76.74
N ALA A 785 -23.30 23.24 76.19
CA ALA A 785 -22.68 23.01 74.89
C ALA A 785 -23.57 23.58 73.78
N ASP A 786 -24.88 23.36 73.88
CA ASP A 786 -25.86 23.95 72.97
C ASP A 786 -25.93 25.49 73.13
N GLU A 787 -25.77 26.05 74.32
CA GLU A 787 -25.74 27.50 74.57
C GLU A 787 -24.51 28.16 73.93
N TYR A 788 -23.33 27.51 74.00
CA TYR A 788 -22.16 27.99 73.25
C TYR A 788 -22.36 27.88 71.73
N ALA A 789 -22.99 26.80 71.27
CA ALA A 789 -23.28 26.59 69.85
C ALA A 789 -24.25 27.63 69.28
N GLU A 790 -25.27 28.00 70.06
CA GLU A 790 -26.30 28.97 69.69
C GLU A 790 -25.90 30.43 70.02
N GLY A 791 -24.67 30.65 70.52
CA GLY A 791 -24.14 31.98 70.82
C GLY A 791 -24.81 32.68 72.01
N THR A 792 -25.60 31.93 72.76
CA THR A 792 -26.30 32.40 73.96
C THR A 792 -25.37 32.33 75.17
N ASN A 793 -25.84 32.86 76.29
CA ASN A 793 -25.01 32.92 77.49
C ASN A 793 -25.40 31.79 78.46
N PRO A 794 -24.47 30.87 78.82
CA PRO A 794 -24.72 29.77 79.77
C PRO A 794 -25.14 30.15 81.21
N TYR A 795 -25.46 31.42 81.41
CA TYR A 795 -25.77 32.02 82.69
C TYR A 795 -26.96 33.00 82.60
N ILE A 796 -27.63 33.13 81.43
CA ILE A 796 -28.76 34.06 81.17
C ILE A 796 -29.84 33.36 80.32
N ASP A 797 -31.08 33.32 80.83
CA ASP A 797 -32.21 32.54 80.28
C ASP A 797 -32.97 33.18 79.10
N ASP A 798 -32.57 34.37 78.66
CA ASP A 798 -33.16 35.22 77.61
C ASP A 798 -32.08 36.25 77.22
N THR A 799 -31.30 35.89 76.21
CA THR A 799 -30.06 36.56 75.82
C THR A 799 -30.33 37.89 75.11
N ASP A 800 -31.36 37.96 74.26
CA ASP A 800 -31.65 39.10 73.37
C ASP A 800 -32.75 40.05 73.88
N THR A 801 -33.57 39.59 74.83
CA THR A 801 -34.64 40.31 75.52
C THR A 801 -35.87 40.70 74.68
N ASP A 802 -36.21 39.93 73.65
CA ASP A 802 -37.46 40.10 72.88
C ASP A 802 -38.72 39.61 73.65
N GLY A 803 -38.52 38.72 74.61
CA GLY A 803 -39.56 38.12 75.47
C GLY A 803 -39.82 36.63 75.24
N LEU A 804 -39.09 35.97 74.35
CA LEU A 804 -38.90 34.52 74.28
C LEU A 804 -37.71 34.11 75.19
N LEU A 805 -37.45 32.81 75.36
CA LEU A 805 -36.33 32.30 76.17
C LEU A 805 -35.40 31.57 75.22
N ASP A 806 -34.09 31.58 75.42
CA ASP A 806 -33.13 30.99 74.48
C ASP A 806 -33.49 29.53 74.15
N GLY A 807 -33.71 28.71 75.18
CA GLY A 807 -34.16 27.33 75.00
C GLY A 807 -35.54 27.18 74.35
N ALA A 808 -36.43 28.18 74.39
CA ALA A 808 -37.73 28.16 73.69
C ALA A 808 -37.64 28.60 72.23
N GLU A 809 -36.66 29.42 71.90
CA GLU A 809 -36.37 29.90 70.54
C GLU A 809 -35.65 28.81 69.75
N VAL A 810 -34.70 28.13 70.39
CA VAL A 810 -34.00 26.97 69.80
C VAL A 810 -34.90 25.73 69.70
N HIS A 811 -35.66 25.39 70.76
CA HIS A 811 -36.52 24.20 70.75
C HIS A 811 -37.94 24.44 70.20
N GLY A 812 -38.26 25.68 69.84
CA GLY A 812 -39.49 26.10 69.18
C GLY A 812 -40.70 26.34 70.08
N TYR A 813 -41.48 27.36 69.75
CA TYR A 813 -42.70 27.76 70.45
C TYR A 813 -43.98 27.22 69.77
N GLU A 814 -44.78 26.45 70.50
CA GLU A 814 -46.05 25.88 69.98
C GLU A 814 -47.24 26.84 70.17
N TYR A 815 -47.63 27.58 69.13
CA TYR A 815 -48.83 28.44 69.16
C TYR A 815 -50.13 27.73 68.73
N LYS A 816 -50.05 26.72 67.85
CA LYS A 816 -51.14 25.79 67.51
C LYS A 816 -50.60 24.35 67.48
N PRO A 817 -51.43 23.33 67.78
CA PRO A 817 -50.97 21.95 67.79
C PRO A 817 -50.32 21.54 66.46
N GLY A 818 -49.00 21.35 66.47
CA GLY A 818 -48.22 20.94 65.30
C GLY A 818 -47.52 22.05 64.51
N ASN A 819 -47.55 23.30 64.96
CA ASN A 819 -46.74 24.40 64.38
C ASN A 819 -45.83 24.97 65.47
N PHE A 820 -44.52 24.81 65.27
CA PHE A 820 -43.45 25.34 66.13
C PHE A 820 -42.67 26.35 65.30
N PHE A 821 -42.57 27.58 65.79
CA PHE A 821 -41.66 28.58 65.24
C PHE A 821 -40.42 28.65 66.14
N THR A 822 -39.26 28.68 65.52
CA THR A 822 -37.96 28.96 66.15
C THR A 822 -37.54 30.36 65.76
N SER A 823 -36.67 30.98 66.55
CA SER A 823 -36.03 32.28 66.28
C SER A 823 -34.56 32.22 66.71
N ASP A 824 -33.77 33.19 66.27
CA ASP A 824 -32.42 33.42 66.76
C ASP A 824 -32.49 33.97 68.20
N PRO A 825 -32.04 33.20 69.22
CA PRO A 825 -32.12 33.61 70.63
C PRO A 825 -31.22 34.80 70.98
N THR A 826 -30.49 35.34 70.02
CA THR A 826 -29.56 36.46 70.19
C THR A 826 -30.04 37.76 69.52
N GLU A 827 -31.13 37.73 68.73
CA GLU A 827 -31.61 38.88 67.95
C GLU A 827 -33.13 39.12 68.06
N ILE A 828 -33.49 40.36 68.41
CA ILE A 828 -34.89 40.78 68.63
C ILE A 828 -35.79 40.79 67.37
N HIS A 829 -35.19 40.67 66.18
CA HIS A 829 -35.91 40.46 64.91
C HIS A 829 -35.01 39.54 64.05
N SER A 830 -35.32 38.25 64.04
CA SER A 830 -34.50 37.22 63.41
C SER A 830 -34.38 37.46 61.89
N ASP A 831 -35.46 37.85 61.22
CA ASP A 831 -35.48 38.11 59.78
C ASP A 831 -35.30 39.58 59.36
N ASN A 832 -35.34 40.50 60.32
CA ASN A 832 -35.27 41.95 60.14
C ASN A 832 -36.36 42.57 59.24
N ASP A 833 -37.56 41.98 59.15
CA ASP A 833 -38.70 42.57 58.42
C ASP A 833 -39.32 43.79 59.13
N GLY A 834 -39.04 43.93 60.43
CA GLY A 834 -39.53 45.01 61.29
C GLY A 834 -40.68 44.63 62.22
N LEU A 835 -41.08 43.36 62.25
CA LEU A 835 -41.82 42.67 63.30
C LEU A 835 -40.80 41.97 64.22
N THR A 836 -41.06 41.98 65.53
CA THR A 836 -40.21 41.21 66.47
C THR A 836 -40.64 39.76 66.45
N ASP A 837 -39.76 38.82 66.77
CA ASP A 837 -40.09 37.39 66.75
C ASP A 837 -41.30 37.05 67.63
N TYR A 838 -41.37 37.70 68.80
CA TYR A 838 -42.57 37.68 69.64
C TYR A 838 -43.88 38.08 68.92
N GLU A 839 -43.88 39.13 68.09
CA GLU A 839 -45.07 39.64 67.37
C GLU A 839 -45.54 38.68 66.27
N GLU A 840 -44.64 37.92 65.69
CA GLU A 840 -44.90 37.00 64.59
C GLU A 840 -45.41 35.66 65.11
N VAL A 841 -44.74 35.13 66.13
CA VAL A 841 -45.11 33.89 66.82
C VAL A 841 -46.45 34.04 67.56
N ILE A 842 -46.72 35.21 68.15
CA ILE A 842 -47.98 35.48 68.87
C ILE A 842 -49.06 36.09 67.94
N GLY A 843 -48.66 36.69 66.81
CA GLY A 843 -49.51 37.23 65.75
C GLY A 843 -50.00 38.68 65.95
N TYR A 844 -50.48 39.29 64.87
CA TYR A 844 -51.00 40.66 64.83
C TYR A 844 -52.31 40.81 64.01
N ASP A 845 -53.04 41.91 64.17
CA ASP A 845 -54.31 42.19 63.46
C ASP A 845 -54.12 43.21 62.30
N ASN A 846 -54.73 42.98 61.13
CA ASN A 846 -54.73 43.90 59.98
C ASN A 846 -55.83 44.99 60.07
N SER A 847 -55.88 45.87 59.06
CA SER A 847 -56.82 47.00 59.03
C SER A 847 -58.29 46.60 58.77
N LEU A 848 -58.52 45.38 58.26
CA LEU A 848 -59.83 44.76 58.01
C LEU A 848 -60.33 43.94 59.21
N GLY A 849 -59.46 43.65 60.18
CA GLY A 849 -59.74 42.93 61.43
C GLY A 849 -59.42 41.42 61.39
N ASP A 850 -58.64 40.99 60.41
CA ASP A 850 -58.13 39.63 60.28
C ASP A 850 -56.81 39.49 61.05
N HIS A 851 -56.57 38.31 61.63
CA HIS A 851 -55.44 38.04 62.52
C HIS A 851 -54.47 37.08 61.86
N TYR A 852 -53.25 37.55 61.60
CA TYR A 852 -52.21 36.83 60.87
C TYR A 852 -51.04 36.45 61.78
N TYR A 853 -50.27 35.49 61.29
CA TYR A 853 -49.01 35.01 61.85
C TYR A 853 -48.02 34.95 60.69
N SER A 854 -46.77 35.25 60.98
CA SER A 854 -45.62 35.10 60.09
C SER A 854 -44.59 34.18 60.75
N ASN A 855 -43.61 33.76 59.97
CA ASN A 855 -42.46 33.02 60.42
C ASN A 855 -41.31 34.00 60.73
N PRO A 856 -40.86 34.11 61.99
CA PRO A 856 -39.85 35.11 62.38
C PRO A 856 -38.47 34.95 61.74
N GLU A 857 -38.21 33.80 61.12
CA GLU A 857 -36.97 33.52 60.38
C GLU A 857 -37.06 33.89 58.89
N GLN A 858 -38.22 34.38 58.43
CA GLN A 858 -38.49 34.59 57.02
C GLN A 858 -39.07 35.98 56.76
N LEU A 859 -38.21 36.85 56.23
CA LEU A 859 -38.58 38.18 55.75
C LEU A 859 -39.84 38.16 54.86
N ASN A 860 -40.00 37.09 54.09
CA ASN A 860 -41.24 36.77 53.41
C ASN A 860 -41.62 35.31 53.69
N SER A 861 -42.71 35.13 54.42
CA SER A 861 -43.23 33.85 54.90
C SER A 861 -43.95 33.01 53.84
N ASP A 862 -44.54 33.63 52.81
CA ASP A 862 -45.22 32.93 51.71
C ASP A 862 -44.42 32.84 50.41
N THR A 863 -43.26 33.49 50.42
CA THR A 863 -42.24 33.54 49.38
C THR A 863 -42.65 34.23 48.07
N ASP A 864 -43.63 35.13 48.11
CA ASP A 864 -43.82 36.10 47.03
C ASP A 864 -42.73 37.22 47.06
N ALA A 865 -42.97 38.42 46.50
CA ALA A 865 -42.02 39.53 46.58
C ALA A 865 -42.46 40.68 47.51
N LEU A 866 -43.41 40.45 48.42
CA LEU A 866 -43.81 41.34 49.50
C LEU A 866 -43.30 40.79 50.84
N ASP A 867 -42.61 41.60 51.64
CA ASP A 867 -42.26 41.15 53.00
C ASP A 867 -43.49 41.13 53.92
N ASP A 868 -43.42 40.38 55.03
CA ASP A 868 -44.56 40.16 55.93
C ASP A 868 -45.10 41.49 56.52
N SER A 869 -44.21 42.48 56.63
CA SER A 869 -44.54 43.85 57.03
C SER A 869 -45.27 44.65 55.93
N GLU A 870 -44.96 44.42 54.65
CA GLU A 870 -45.58 44.98 53.46
C GLU A 870 -46.95 44.36 53.19
N GLU A 871 -47.08 43.06 53.37
CA GLU A 871 -48.35 42.34 53.26
C GLU A 871 -49.37 42.82 54.29
N ARG A 872 -48.91 43.10 55.51
CA ARG A 872 -49.72 43.80 56.51
C ARG A 872 -50.25 45.16 56.00
N THR A 873 -49.52 45.80 55.09
CA THR A 873 -49.91 47.07 54.47
C THR A 873 -50.91 46.87 53.32
N TYR A 874 -50.72 45.85 52.47
CA TYR A 874 -51.61 45.56 51.34
C TYR A 874 -52.87 44.75 51.71
N ASN A 875 -52.89 44.16 52.91
CA ASN A 875 -53.92 43.25 53.44
C ASN A 875 -54.01 41.92 52.67
N THR A 876 -52.87 41.46 52.17
CA THR A 876 -52.64 40.11 51.67
C THR A 876 -52.37 39.17 52.86
N ASP A 877 -52.35 37.86 52.65
CA ASP A 877 -52.14 36.86 53.69
C ASP A 877 -50.69 36.37 53.68
N PRO A 878 -49.87 36.64 54.73
CA PRO A 878 -48.43 36.30 54.76
C PRO A 878 -48.04 34.83 54.65
N LEU A 879 -48.98 33.96 54.36
CA LEU A 879 -48.76 32.54 54.13
C LEU A 879 -49.36 32.09 52.80
N ASN A 880 -49.77 33.02 51.91
CA ASN A 880 -50.42 32.71 50.65
C ASN A 880 -50.07 33.71 49.51
N PRO A 881 -49.18 33.33 48.58
CA PRO A 881 -48.56 34.25 47.61
C PRO A 881 -49.49 34.73 46.48
N ASP A 882 -50.74 34.26 46.43
CA ASP A 882 -51.79 34.64 45.48
C ASP A 882 -53.12 34.67 46.25
N THR A 883 -53.50 35.85 46.74
CA THR A 883 -54.61 36.01 47.68
C THR A 883 -55.98 35.81 47.01
N ASP A 884 -56.15 36.05 45.71
CA ASP A 884 -57.42 35.84 45.00
C ASP A 884 -57.54 34.56 44.16
N GLY A 885 -56.42 33.91 43.89
CA GLY A 885 -56.35 32.64 43.16
C GLY A 885 -56.46 32.80 41.66
N ASP A 886 -56.15 33.97 41.10
CA ASP A 886 -56.18 34.23 39.65
C ASP A 886 -54.91 33.84 38.89
N THR A 887 -53.95 33.26 39.62
CA THR A 887 -52.65 32.77 39.18
C THR A 887 -51.56 33.83 39.03
N ILE A 888 -51.85 35.10 39.30
CA ILE A 888 -50.86 36.16 39.45
C ILE A 888 -50.52 36.28 40.95
N SER A 889 -49.24 36.49 41.27
CA SER A 889 -48.86 36.65 42.68
C SER A 889 -49.24 38.04 43.21
N ASP A 890 -49.52 38.13 44.50
CA ASP A 890 -49.87 39.39 45.16
C ASP A 890 -48.83 40.48 44.88
N SER A 891 -47.55 40.12 44.96
CA SER A 891 -46.43 41.00 44.63
C SER A 891 -46.40 41.49 43.17
N ASP A 892 -46.70 40.62 42.20
CA ASP A 892 -46.74 40.98 40.79
C ASP A 892 -47.91 41.92 40.51
N GLU A 893 -49.03 41.71 41.18
CA GLU A 893 -50.18 42.57 41.02
C GLU A 893 -49.95 43.96 41.63
N VAL A 894 -49.33 44.02 42.81
CA VAL A 894 -48.89 45.29 43.42
C VAL A 894 -47.90 46.01 42.50
N ALA A 895 -46.95 45.29 41.90
CA ALA A 895 -45.94 45.86 40.99
C ALA A 895 -46.56 46.37 39.67
N ASN A 896 -47.51 45.64 39.13
CA ASN A 896 -48.18 45.97 37.86
C ASN A 896 -49.38 46.92 38.06
N GLY A 897 -49.76 47.19 39.31
CA GLY A 897 -50.88 48.05 39.66
C GLY A 897 -52.24 47.45 39.34
N THR A 898 -52.30 46.12 39.15
CA THR A 898 -53.54 45.33 39.24
C THR A 898 -53.89 45.14 40.72
N ASN A 899 -54.92 44.36 41.01
CA ASN A 899 -55.53 44.38 42.33
C ASN A 899 -55.50 42.97 42.93
N PRO A 900 -54.65 42.73 43.96
CA PRO A 900 -54.30 41.40 44.48
C PRO A 900 -55.41 40.66 45.24
N ILE A 901 -56.65 40.92 44.85
CA ILE A 901 -57.86 40.39 45.45
C ILE A 901 -59.00 40.13 44.38
N VAL A 902 -58.78 40.13 43.03
CA VAL A 902 -59.74 39.88 41.89
C VAL A 902 -59.17 39.22 40.57
N ASP A 903 -59.84 38.17 39.99
CA ASP A 903 -59.49 37.34 38.76
C ASP A 903 -59.90 37.84 37.33
N GLU A 904 -58.99 37.75 36.33
CA GLU A 904 -59.10 38.25 34.93
C GLU A 904 -59.29 37.22 33.75
N ASN A 905 -59.27 35.88 33.93
CA ASN A 905 -59.14 34.88 32.82
C ASN A 905 -60.44 34.10 32.38
N VAL A 906 -61.54 34.78 32.04
CA VAL A 906 -62.84 34.12 31.71
C VAL A 906 -63.15 34.05 30.19
N ASP A 907 -63.57 32.88 29.70
CA ASP A 907 -64.13 32.59 28.34
C ASP A 907 -65.57 32.05 28.49
N THR A 908 -66.56 32.78 27.99
CA THR A 908 -67.98 32.54 28.28
C THR A 908 -68.69 31.56 27.33
N ASP A 909 -68.39 31.55 26.04
CA ASP A 909 -69.07 30.71 25.04
C ASP A 909 -68.23 29.56 24.49
N GLY A 910 -66.91 29.56 24.76
CA GLY A 910 -66.04 28.40 24.65
C GLY A 910 -65.60 28.06 23.24
N ASP A 911 -65.50 29.07 22.36
CA ASP A 911 -64.95 28.95 21.01
C ASP A 911 -63.41 29.04 20.97
N GLY A 912 -62.78 29.28 22.13
CA GLY A 912 -61.34 29.37 22.30
C GLY A 912 -60.80 30.80 22.46
N LEU A 913 -61.65 31.82 22.47
CA LEU A 913 -61.29 33.21 22.78
C LEU A 913 -61.87 33.64 24.15
N THR A 914 -61.08 34.35 24.98
CA THR A 914 -61.62 34.91 26.25
C THR A 914 -62.56 36.09 26.00
N ASP A 915 -63.45 36.38 26.97
CA ASP A 915 -64.38 37.53 26.91
C ASP A 915 -63.65 38.86 26.60
N THR A 916 -62.38 38.95 27.00
CA THR A 916 -61.52 40.11 26.75
C THR A 916 -60.89 40.14 25.35
N GLU A 917 -60.59 38.97 24.77
CA GLU A 917 -60.03 38.81 23.41
C GLU A 917 -61.08 38.98 22.33
N GLU A 918 -62.29 38.48 22.53
CA GLU A 918 -63.40 38.65 21.58
C GLU A 918 -63.81 40.13 21.45
N ALA A 919 -63.76 40.87 22.56
CA ALA A 919 -63.93 42.31 22.54
C ALA A 919 -62.84 43.04 21.71
N PHE A 920 -61.66 42.43 21.55
CA PHE A 920 -60.56 42.95 20.75
C PHE A 920 -60.70 42.62 19.26
N TYR A 921 -61.03 41.36 18.90
CA TYR A 921 -61.21 40.93 17.51
C TYR A 921 -62.56 41.37 16.91
N GLY A 922 -63.49 41.82 17.75
CA GLY A 922 -64.79 42.34 17.31
C GLY A 922 -65.85 41.27 17.11
N THR A 923 -65.54 40.05 17.53
CA THR A 923 -66.45 38.90 17.67
C THR A 923 -67.32 39.07 18.92
N ASN A 924 -68.25 38.14 19.16
CA ASN A 924 -69.25 38.29 20.21
C ASN A 924 -69.09 37.23 21.32
N PRO A 925 -68.80 37.63 22.59
CA PRO A 925 -68.62 36.77 23.80
C PRO A 925 -69.69 35.79 24.22
N LEU A 926 -70.66 35.55 23.36
CA LEU A 926 -71.82 34.72 23.60
C LEU A 926 -72.21 33.90 22.35
N LEU A 927 -71.49 34.04 21.24
CA LEU A 927 -71.68 33.33 19.97
C LEU A 927 -70.33 32.83 19.41
N PRO A 928 -70.11 31.50 19.39
CA PRO A 928 -68.88 30.90 18.84
C PRO A 928 -68.57 31.08 17.35
N ASP A 929 -69.51 31.60 16.55
CA ASP A 929 -69.42 31.75 15.08
C ASP A 929 -70.23 33.01 14.75
N THR A 930 -69.52 34.11 14.45
CA THR A 930 -70.10 35.45 14.37
C THR A 930 -70.78 35.74 13.03
N ASP A 931 -70.26 35.25 11.90
CA ASP A 931 -70.82 35.51 10.57
C ASP A 931 -71.64 34.36 9.96
N SER A 932 -71.59 33.18 10.58
CA SER A 932 -72.42 32.00 10.30
C SER A 932 -72.16 31.32 8.95
N ASP A 933 -70.92 31.33 8.47
CA ASP A 933 -70.49 30.61 7.27
C ASP A 933 -70.21 29.10 7.52
N GLY A 934 -70.02 28.73 8.80
CA GLY A 934 -69.79 27.36 9.25
C GLY A 934 -68.46 27.11 9.95
N LEU A 935 -67.58 28.12 10.09
CA LEU A 935 -66.35 28.09 10.88
C LEU A 935 -66.54 28.85 12.22
N GLU A 936 -65.92 28.38 13.31
CA GLU A 936 -65.97 29.11 14.60
C GLU A 936 -64.97 30.29 14.61
N ASP A 937 -65.29 31.38 15.31
CA ASP A 937 -64.47 32.62 15.31
C ASP A 937 -63.02 32.33 15.71
N GLY A 938 -62.83 31.43 16.68
CA GLY A 938 -61.52 30.92 17.09
C GLY A 938 -60.81 30.11 16.00
N GLU A 939 -61.52 29.29 15.23
CA GLU A 939 -60.96 28.51 14.12
C GLU A 939 -60.50 29.40 12.96
N GLU A 940 -61.19 30.50 12.69
CA GLU A 940 -60.81 31.42 11.62
C GLU A 940 -59.60 32.28 12.00
N ILE A 941 -59.51 32.71 13.26
CA ILE A 941 -58.39 33.50 13.79
C ILE A 941 -57.13 32.64 13.99
N PHE A 942 -57.26 31.45 14.58
CA PHE A 942 -56.13 30.56 14.85
C PHE A 942 -55.79 29.63 13.68
N GLY A 943 -56.71 29.52 12.71
CA GLY A 943 -56.62 28.72 11.51
C GLY A 943 -57.15 27.31 11.68
N TYR A 944 -57.69 26.75 10.59
CA TYR A 944 -58.15 25.37 10.50
C TYR A 944 -57.38 24.60 9.44
N ASP A 945 -57.16 23.31 9.68
CA ASP A 945 -56.45 22.43 8.75
C ASP A 945 -57.43 21.77 7.77
N SER A 946 -57.27 22.06 6.48
CA SER A 946 -57.93 21.29 5.39
C SER A 946 -56.87 20.61 4.52
N ASN A 947 -56.93 19.26 4.48
CA ASN A 947 -56.00 18.39 3.73
C ASN A 947 -54.48 18.66 3.95
N GLY A 948 -54.10 19.14 5.14
CA GLY A 948 -52.70 19.35 5.54
C GLY A 948 -52.15 20.75 5.29
N THR A 949 -53.01 21.68 4.86
CA THR A 949 -52.73 23.12 4.77
C THR A 949 -53.64 23.85 5.76
N THR A 950 -53.07 24.78 6.53
CA THR A 950 -53.83 25.62 7.47
C THR A 950 -54.28 26.89 6.78
N TYR A 951 -55.58 27.17 6.81
CA TYR A 951 -56.18 28.38 6.25
C TYR A 951 -56.67 29.28 7.39
N THR A 952 -56.61 30.59 7.18
CA THR A 952 -57.14 31.61 8.11
C THR A 952 -58.02 32.56 7.30
N THR A 953 -59.26 32.70 7.71
CA THR A 953 -60.29 33.52 7.07
C THR A 953 -60.65 34.69 7.98
N ASN A 954 -61.60 35.53 7.58
CA ASN A 954 -62.04 36.65 8.40
C ASN A 954 -63.33 36.30 9.15
N PRO A 955 -63.34 36.24 10.51
CA PRO A 955 -64.49 35.77 11.31
C PRO A 955 -65.72 36.69 11.34
N THR A 956 -65.77 37.64 10.42
CA THR A 956 -66.88 38.57 10.28
C THR A 956 -67.31 38.74 8.82
N ASP A 957 -66.72 37.97 7.89
CA ASP A 957 -66.98 37.99 6.46
C ASP A 957 -67.02 36.56 5.89
N PRO A 958 -68.22 36.05 5.49
CA PRO A 958 -68.42 34.63 5.18
C PRO A 958 -67.86 34.12 3.83
N ASP A 959 -67.16 34.97 3.07
CA ASP A 959 -66.59 34.71 1.73
C ASP A 959 -65.39 35.65 1.56
N THR A 960 -64.21 35.16 1.95
CA THR A 960 -63.00 35.95 2.16
C THR A 960 -62.38 36.43 0.83
N ASP A 961 -62.37 35.61 -0.22
CA ASP A 961 -61.77 35.95 -1.51
C ASP A 961 -62.77 36.47 -2.56
N ASN A 962 -64.07 36.34 -2.31
CA ASN A 962 -65.18 36.85 -3.12
C ASN A 962 -65.33 36.21 -4.50
N ASP A 963 -65.00 34.92 -4.64
CA ASP A 963 -65.17 34.14 -5.87
C ASP A 963 -66.62 33.64 -6.06
N GLY A 964 -67.43 33.65 -4.98
CA GLY A 964 -68.81 33.18 -4.95
C GLY A 964 -69.06 31.86 -4.21
N LEU A 965 -68.06 31.33 -3.52
CA LEU A 965 -68.12 30.25 -2.53
C LEU A 965 -67.94 30.83 -1.11
N GLU A 966 -68.63 30.27 -0.11
CA GLU A 966 -68.42 30.68 1.30
C GLU A 966 -67.19 29.93 1.84
N ASP A 967 -66.39 30.53 2.73
CA ASP A 967 -65.13 29.94 3.18
C ASP A 967 -65.35 28.54 3.79
N GLY A 968 -66.42 28.41 4.60
CA GLY A 968 -66.90 27.13 5.12
C GLY A 968 -67.35 26.12 4.05
N GLU A 969 -67.87 26.56 2.89
CA GLU A 969 -68.22 25.68 1.76
C GLU A 969 -66.98 25.10 1.10
N GLU A 970 -65.93 25.89 0.92
CA GLU A 970 -64.66 25.47 0.32
C GLU A 970 -63.87 24.57 1.27
N ALA A 971 -63.86 24.90 2.56
CA ALA A 971 -63.29 24.08 3.62
C ALA A 971 -63.89 22.66 3.66
N LEU A 972 -65.21 22.57 3.50
CA LEU A 972 -65.97 21.30 3.55
C LEU A 972 -66.08 20.61 2.19
N GLY A 973 -65.78 21.33 1.10
CA GLY A 973 -65.81 20.88 -0.29
C GLY A 973 -67.19 20.94 -0.93
N PHE A 974 -67.22 21.22 -2.23
CA PHE A 974 -68.42 21.34 -3.05
C PHE A 974 -68.41 20.36 -4.24
N ASP A 975 -69.59 19.95 -4.73
CA ASP A 975 -69.72 18.91 -5.75
C ASP A 975 -69.92 19.48 -7.17
N ILE A 976 -69.03 19.13 -8.11
CA ILE A 976 -69.20 19.34 -9.56
C ILE A 976 -69.45 18.00 -10.24
N ASN A 977 -70.57 17.85 -10.93
CA ASN A 977 -70.95 16.64 -11.68
C ASN A 977 -70.86 15.30 -10.90
N GLY A 978 -70.89 15.35 -9.56
CA GLY A 978 -70.81 14.19 -8.66
C GLY A 978 -69.42 13.87 -8.11
N THR A 979 -68.43 14.74 -8.36
CA THR A 979 -67.10 14.73 -7.77
C THR A 979 -66.98 15.93 -6.82
N THR A 980 -66.47 15.71 -5.60
CA THR A 980 -66.25 16.77 -4.61
C THR A 980 -64.88 17.39 -4.80
N TYR A 981 -64.84 18.72 -4.87
CA TYR A 981 -63.65 19.55 -4.99
C TYR A 981 -63.49 20.41 -3.74
N PHE A 982 -62.25 20.73 -3.43
CA PHE A 982 -61.85 21.64 -2.37
C PHE A 982 -60.94 22.68 -2.99
N THR A 983 -61.22 23.94 -2.75
CA THR A 983 -60.49 25.11 -3.24
C THR A 983 -59.92 25.88 -2.06
N ASP A 984 -59.01 26.81 -2.33
CA ASP A 984 -58.41 27.64 -1.29
C ASP A 984 -59.30 28.88 -1.09
N PRO A 985 -59.95 29.05 0.08
CA PRO A 985 -60.91 30.15 0.33
C PRO A 985 -60.28 31.55 0.41
N THR A 986 -58.98 31.64 0.10
CA THR A 986 -58.25 32.89 0.03
C THR A 986 -57.77 33.21 -1.39
N VAL A 987 -58.10 32.37 -2.37
CA VAL A 987 -57.68 32.45 -3.78
C VAL A 987 -58.86 32.20 -4.70
N ASP A 988 -59.22 33.21 -5.49
CA ASP A 988 -60.44 33.24 -6.30
C ASP A 988 -60.44 32.34 -7.57
N ASP A 989 -59.29 31.85 -8.00
CA ASP A 989 -59.08 30.98 -9.18
C ASP A 989 -57.92 30.02 -8.87
N THR A 990 -58.24 28.77 -8.55
CA THR A 990 -57.31 27.79 -8.00
C THR A 990 -56.32 27.27 -9.04
N ASP A 991 -56.74 27.03 -10.29
CA ASP A 991 -55.86 26.49 -11.33
C ASP A 991 -55.25 27.54 -12.26
N GLY A 992 -55.76 28.77 -12.21
CA GLY A 992 -55.21 29.95 -12.85
C GLY A 992 -55.45 30.00 -14.35
N ASP A 993 -56.59 29.47 -14.83
CA ASP A 993 -56.98 29.50 -16.23
C ASP A 993 -57.85 30.71 -16.64
N ASP A 994 -58.09 31.65 -15.71
CA ASP A 994 -58.97 32.81 -15.79
C ASP A 994 -60.49 32.50 -15.65
N LEU A 995 -60.88 31.34 -15.11
CA LEU A 995 -62.24 31.01 -14.65
C LEU A 995 -62.23 30.83 -13.12
N LEU A 996 -63.07 31.60 -12.41
CA LEU A 996 -63.10 31.54 -10.92
C LEU A 996 -63.69 30.20 -10.44
N ASP A 997 -63.25 29.69 -9.31
CA ASP A 997 -63.66 28.37 -8.79
C ASP A 997 -65.20 28.27 -8.61
N GLY A 998 -65.81 29.34 -8.10
CA GLY A 998 -67.25 29.49 -8.00
C GLY A 998 -67.99 29.46 -9.35
N ASP A 999 -67.38 29.96 -10.43
CA ASP A 999 -67.90 29.89 -11.80
C ASP A 999 -67.68 28.50 -12.42
N GLU A 1000 -66.55 27.85 -12.15
CA GLU A 1000 -66.25 26.48 -12.61
C GLU A 1000 -67.26 25.46 -12.08
N ARG A 1001 -67.72 25.64 -10.84
CA ARG A 1001 -68.86 24.88 -10.28
C ARG A 1001 -70.10 24.97 -11.17
N ASP A 1002 -70.38 26.14 -11.72
CA ASP A 1002 -71.55 26.41 -12.53
C ASP A 1002 -71.39 25.92 -13.98
N TYR A 1003 -70.19 26.00 -14.56
CA TYR A 1003 -69.89 25.53 -15.92
C TYR A 1003 -69.56 24.03 -16.00
N GLY A 1004 -69.19 23.40 -14.88
CA GLY A 1004 -68.93 21.97 -14.80
C GLY A 1004 -67.51 21.55 -15.17
N THR A 1005 -66.58 22.51 -15.16
CA THR A 1005 -65.13 22.34 -15.38
C THR A 1005 -64.44 21.92 -14.08
N ASN A 1006 -63.15 21.58 -14.17
CA ASN A 1006 -62.38 21.08 -13.04
C ASN A 1006 -61.48 22.19 -12.46
N PRO A 1007 -61.71 22.68 -11.23
CA PRO A 1007 -60.98 23.80 -10.62
C PRO A 1007 -59.50 23.54 -10.28
N HIS A 1008 -58.95 22.44 -10.76
CA HIS A 1008 -57.55 22.05 -10.58
C HIS A 1008 -56.87 21.73 -11.92
N GLU A 1009 -57.58 21.87 -13.05
CA GLU A 1009 -57.11 21.53 -14.39
C GLU A 1009 -57.54 22.57 -15.41
N GLN A 1010 -56.58 23.42 -15.83
CA GLN A 1010 -56.83 24.53 -16.75
C GLN A 1010 -57.49 24.17 -18.11
N ASP A 1011 -57.53 22.91 -18.52
CA ASP A 1011 -58.09 22.40 -19.78
C ASP A 1011 -58.77 21.05 -19.46
N SER A 1012 -60.07 21.10 -19.18
CA SER A 1012 -60.83 19.99 -18.60
C SER A 1012 -61.07 18.83 -19.57
N ASP A 1013 -61.14 19.09 -20.88
CA ASP A 1013 -61.33 18.05 -21.90
C ASP A 1013 -60.06 17.69 -22.68
N SER A 1014 -58.97 18.40 -22.41
CA SER A 1014 -57.61 18.17 -22.92
C SER A 1014 -57.50 18.27 -24.44
N ASP A 1015 -58.30 19.14 -25.05
CA ASP A 1015 -58.30 19.36 -26.50
C ASP A 1015 -57.24 20.38 -26.95
N GLY A 1016 -56.63 21.08 -25.99
CA GLY A 1016 -55.57 22.08 -26.18
C GLY A 1016 -56.01 23.53 -25.96
N LEU A 1017 -57.25 23.78 -25.53
CA LEU A 1017 -57.76 25.09 -25.11
C LEU A 1017 -58.08 25.09 -23.62
N ASN A 1018 -57.75 26.18 -22.93
CA ASN A 1018 -58.09 26.32 -21.52
C ASN A 1018 -59.57 26.70 -21.32
N ASP A 1019 -60.19 26.25 -20.23
CA ASP A 1019 -61.63 26.35 -19.99
C ASP A 1019 -62.11 27.82 -19.92
N GLY A 1020 -61.36 28.66 -19.19
CA GLY A 1020 -61.63 30.10 -19.07
C GLY A 1020 -61.76 30.81 -20.43
N PRO A 1021 -60.75 30.73 -21.32
CA PRO A 1021 -60.84 31.21 -22.69
C PRO A 1021 -61.96 30.59 -23.53
N GLU A 1022 -62.35 29.34 -23.32
CA GLU A 1022 -63.46 28.73 -24.05
C GLU A 1022 -64.82 29.30 -23.65
N VAL A 1023 -65.02 29.55 -22.35
CA VAL A 1023 -66.23 30.18 -21.79
C VAL A 1023 -66.30 31.68 -22.13
N HIS A 1024 -65.22 32.40 -21.87
CA HIS A 1024 -65.14 33.86 -22.03
C HIS A 1024 -64.82 34.31 -23.47
N GLY A 1025 -64.31 33.39 -24.28
CA GLY A 1025 -64.04 33.48 -25.71
C GLY A 1025 -62.59 33.84 -26.05
N TYR A 1026 -62.01 33.13 -27.02
CA TYR A 1026 -60.64 33.33 -27.52
C TYR A 1026 -60.64 33.81 -28.99
N ASP A 1027 -59.60 34.54 -29.40
CA ASP A 1027 -59.44 35.05 -30.78
C ASP A 1027 -58.60 34.08 -31.63
N SER A 1028 -59.21 33.46 -32.65
CA SER A 1028 -58.48 32.74 -33.70
C SER A 1028 -58.61 33.49 -35.04
N ASN A 1029 -57.47 33.90 -35.60
CA ASN A 1029 -57.35 34.62 -36.87
C ASN A 1029 -58.27 35.84 -37.04
N GLY A 1030 -58.58 36.57 -35.96
CA GLY A 1030 -59.33 37.83 -35.96
C GLY A 1030 -60.84 37.66 -35.76
N THR A 1031 -61.29 36.48 -35.32
CA THR A 1031 -62.66 36.16 -34.95
C THR A 1031 -62.68 35.48 -33.58
N THR A 1032 -63.55 35.94 -32.68
CA THR A 1032 -63.71 35.35 -31.36
C THR A 1032 -64.68 34.17 -31.40
N TYR A 1033 -64.25 33.04 -30.86
CA TYR A 1033 -65.02 31.81 -30.73
C TYR A 1033 -65.24 31.49 -29.24
N THR A 1034 -66.31 30.75 -28.96
CA THR A 1034 -66.62 30.17 -27.65
C THR A 1034 -67.07 28.74 -27.92
N THR A 1035 -66.40 27.79 -27.29
CA THR A 1035 -66.60 26.34 -27.42
C THR A 1035 -67.14 25.80 -26.11
N ASN A 1036 -67.41 24.50 -26.03
CA ASN A 1036 -67.86 23.90 -24.79
C ASN A 1036 -66.65 23.32 -24.04
N PRO A 1037 -66.27 23.85 -22.87
CA PRO A 1037 -65.03 23.49 -22.14
C PRO A 1037 -65.04 22.09 -21.51
N THR A 1038 -65.92 21.22 -21.95
CA THR A 1038 -66.07 19.86 -21.41
C THR A 1038 -66.27 18.84 -22.53
N LEU A 1039 -66.15 19.26 -23.79
CA LEU A 1039 -66.27 18.43 -24.97
C LEU A 1039 -65.17 18.82 -25.97
N ASP A 1040 -64.26 17.87 -26.20
CA ASP A 1040 -63.12 18.01 -27.12
C ASP A 1040 -63.47 18.39 -28.57
N ASP A 1041 -64.69 18.15 -29.02
CA ASP A 1041 -65.19 18.49 -30.37
C ASP A 1041 -66.63 19.01 -30.27
N THR A 1042 -66.78 20.35 -30.23
CA THR A 1042 -68.06 21.03 -29.97
C THR A 1042 -69.10 20.77 -31.05
N ASP A 1043 -68.68 20.63 -32.31
CA ASP A 1043 -69.61 20.50 -33.45
C ASP A 1043 -69.71 19.08 -34.03
N SER A 1044 -68.87 18.18 -33.54
CA SER A 1044 -68.84 16.75 -33.77
C SER A 1044 -68.55 16.35 -35.22
N ASP A 1045 -67.71 17.10 -35.92
CA ASP A 1045 -67.29 16.79 -37.28
C ASP A 1045 -66.05 15.88 -37.36
N GLY A 1046 -65.32 15.76 -36.24
CA GLY A 1046 -64.19 14.88 -36.05
C GLY A 1046 -62.83 15.56 -35.92
N LEU A 1047 -62.76 16.90 -35.91
CA LEU A 1047 -61.61 17.68 -35.46
C LEU A 1047 -61.87 18.23 -34.06
N THR A 1048 -60.84 18.36 -33.22
CA THR A 1048 -61.04 18.98 -31.89
C THR A 1048 -61.11 20.50 -31.99
N ASP A 1049 -61.77 21.15 -31.05
CA ASP A 1049 -61.91 22.62 -31.08
C ASP A 1049 -60.52 23.30 -31.07
N GLY A 1050 -59.58 22.75 -30.29
CA GLY A 1050 -58.17 23.11 -30.28
C GLY A 1050 -57.45 22.89 -31.62
N GLU A 1051 -57.69 21.77 -32.32
CA GLU A 1051 -57.10 21.51 -33.64
C GLU A 1051 -57.59 22.52 -34.69
N GLU A 1052 -58.86 22.92 -34.63
CA GLU A 1052 -59.45 23.89 -35.55
C GLU A 1052 -59.01 25.33 -35.23
N ALA A 1053 -58.91 25.66 -33.94
CA ALA A 1053 -58.49 26.96 -33.44
C ALA A 1053 -57.00 27.25 -33.65
N LEU A 1054 -56.14 26.26 -33.35
CA LEU A 1054 -54.68 26.35 -33.44
C LEU A 1054 -54.15 25.95 -34.83
N GLY A 1055 -54.98 25.25 -35.61
CA GLY A 1055 -54.77 24.88 -37.00
C GLY A 1055 -54.15 23.49 -37.15
N PHE A 1056 -54.60 22.75 -38.16
CA PHE A 1056 -54.16 21.39 -38.45
C PHE A 1056 -53.53 21.26 -39.85
N ASP A 1057 -52.57 20.35 -40.02
CA ASP A 1057 -51.76 20.24 -41.23
C ASP A 1057 -52.21 19.11 -42.17
N ILE A 1058 -52.57 19.45 -43.42
CA ILE A 1058 -52.76 18.47 -44.50
C ILE A 1058 -51.69 18.67 -45.58
N ASN A 1059 -50.87 17.63 -45.82
CA ASN A 1059 -49.79 17.62 -46.82
C ASN A 1059 -48.82 18.82 -46.72
N GLY A 1060 -48.57 19.33 -45.50
CA GLY A 1060 -47.65 20.44 -45.22
C GLY A 1060 -48.21 21.84 -45.44
N THR A 1061 -49.54 21.99 -45.44
CA THR A 1061 -50.24 23.29 -45.37
C THR A 1061 -51.19 23.26 -44.18
N THR A 1062 -51.14 24.30 -43.34
CA THR A 1062 -52.00 24.46 -42.15
C THR A 1062 -53.33 25.09 -42.54
N TYR A 1063 -54.42 24.47 -42.09
CA TYR A 1063 -55.79 24.91 -42.28
C TYR A 1063 -56.41 25.27 -40.93
N PHE A 1064 -57.34 26.22 -40.97
CA PHE A 1064 -58.12 26.66 -39.82
C PHE A 1064 -59.58 26.62 -40.21
N THR A 1065 -60.39 25.94 -39.40
CA THR A 1065 -61.83 25.75 -39.58
C THR A 1065 -62.54 26.37 -38.38
N ASN A 1066 -63.87 26.39 -38.40
CA ASN A 1066 -64.66 27.03 -37.36
C ASN A 1066 -65.14 25.96 -36.37
N PRO A 1067 -64.68 25.98 -35.10
CA PRO A 1067 -64.94 24.94 -34.09
C PRO A 1067 -66.38 24.87 -33.58
N THR A 1068 -67.31 25.49 -34.30
CA THR A 1068 -68.74 25.51 -33.96
C THR A 1068 -69.62 25.24 -35.19
N GLN A 1069 -69.00 24.97 -36.34
CA GLN A 1069 -69.70 24.64 -37.58
C GLN A 1069 -69.00 23.51 -38.34
N PRO A 1070 -69.67 22.34 -38.47
CA PRO A 1070 -69.04 21.11 -38.96
C PRO A 1070 -68.76 21.09 -40.48
N ASP A 1071 -68.88 22.23 -41.15
CA ASP A 1071 -68.68 22.46 -42.59
C ASP A 1071 -68.49 23.97 -42.78
N THR A 1072 -67.24 24.42 -42.61
CA THR A 1072 -66.87 25.84 -42.56
C THR A 1072 -67.12 26.55 -43.89
N ASP A 1073 -66.86 25.89 -45.02
CA ASP A 1073 -66.93 26.49 -46.36
C ASP A 1073 -68.27 26.24 -47.11
N ARG A 1074 -69.11 25.35 -46.56
CA ARG A 1074 -70.45 24.98 -47.01
C ARG A 1074 -70.49 24.28 -48.35
N ASP A 1075 -69.53 23.41 -48.62
CA ASP A 1075 -69.49 22.60 -49.83
C ASP A 1075 -70.23 21.24 -49.73
N ASP A 1076 -70.88 20.99 -48.59
CA ASP A 1076 -71.60 19.75 -48.19
C ASP A 1076 -70.67 18.59 -47.76
N LEU A 1077 -69.41 18.87 -47.44
CA LEU A 1077 -68.45 17.95 -46.80
C LEU A 1077 -68.10 18.43 -45.38
N LEU A 1078 -67.70 17.51 -44.50
CA LEU A 1078 -67.23 17.89 -43.17
C LEU A 1078 -65.80 18.45 -43.26
N ASP A 1079 -65.41 19.29 -42.32
CA ASP A 1079 -64.06 19.82 -42.32
C ASP A 1079 -63.05 18.66 -42.17
N GLY A 1080 -61.95 18.72 -42.93
CA GLY A 1080 -60.93 17.65 -42.98
C GLY A 1080 -61.23 16.43 -43.89
N ASP A 1081 -62.43 16.27 -44.48
CA ASP A 1081 -62.80 15.06 -45.24
C ASP A 1081 -62.47 15.07 -46.77
N GLY A 1082 -62.05 16.22 -47.33
CA GLY A 1082 -61.81 16.45 -48.77
C GLY A 1082 -60.42 17.04 -49.12
N GLN A 1083 -59.84 16.69 -50.29
CA GLN A 1083 -58.52 17.23 -50.73
C GLN A 1083 -58.55 18.70 -51.26
N THR A 1084 -59.60 19.48 -51.01
CA THR A 1084 -59.71 20.89 -51.45
C THR A 1084 -60.60 21.76 -50.54
N ASP A 1085 -60.39 21.73 -49.22
CA ASP A 1085 -61.06 22.66 -48.26
C ASP A 1085 -60.50 24.11 -48.31
N GLY A 1086 -59.35 24.31 -48.97
CA GLY A 1086 -58.72 25.61 -49.08
C GLY A 1086 -59.29 26.53 -50.17
N THR A 1087 -60.53 27.07 -50.04
CA THR A 1087 -60.90 28.32 -50.77
C THR A 1087 -61.94 29.24 -50.11
N ASP A 1088 -61.52 30.14 -49.20
CA ASP A 1088 -61.82 31.59 -49.29
C ASP A 1088 -60.71 32.44 -48.65
N GLN A 1089 -59.54 32.51 -49.30
CA GLN A 1089 -58.55 33.54 -48.96
C GLN A 1089 -59.14 34.91 -49.28
N ARG A 1090 -59.17 35.80 -48.29
CA ARG A 1090 -59.42 37.23 -48.54
C ARG A 1090 -58.22 37.85 -49.29
N VAL A 1091 -58.18 37.70 -50.61
CA VAL A 1091 -57.59 38.69 -51.52
C VAL A 1091 -58.63 39.06 -52.56
N GLU A 1092 -58.87 40.37 -52.65
CA GLU A 1092 -59.64 40.99 -53.71
C GLU A 1092 -59.20 40.50 -55.11
N ASP A 1093 -60.21 40.25 -55.95
CA ASP A 1093 -60.19 40.30 -57.41
C ASP A 1093 -59.81 39.02 -58.20
N GLY A 1094 -60.82 38.44 -58.87
CA GLY A 1094 -60.65 37.96 -60.25
C GLY A 1094 -60.75 36.46 -60.52
N ASP A 1095 -61.88 36.07 -61.10
CA ASP A 1095 -62.05 35.01 -62.12
C ASP A 1095 -62.00 33.50 -61.73
N ARG A 1096 -63.21 32.91 -61.72
CA ARG A 1096 -63.69 31.84 -62.63
C ARG A 1096 -62.98 30.48 -62.70
N HIS A 1097 -63.87 29.47 -62.60
CA HIS A 1097 -63.86 28.16 -63.31
C HIS A 1097 -62.83 27.14 -62.78
N SER A 1098 -63.03 25.82 -62.71
CA SER A 1098 -64.04 24.88 -63.17
C SER A 1098 -63.40 23.47 -63.08
N ILE A 1099 -64.02 22.52 -62.37
CA ILE A 1099 -64.32 21.15 -62.84
C ILE A 1099 -63.15 20.14 -63.07
N ASN A 1100 -63.30 18.99 -62.39
CA ASN A 1100 -62.99 17.58 -62.73
C ASN A 1100 -61.56 17.08 -63.05
N ASN A 1101 -61.27 15.96 -62.37
CA ASN A 1101 -60.59 14.73 -62.82
C ASN A 1101 -59.14 14.84 -63.36
N ARG A 1102 -58.19 14.37 -62.55
CA ARG A 1102 -57.55 13.06 -62.79
C ARG A 1102 -56.80 12.50 -61.60
#